data_AF-A0AA39QIL7-F1
#
_entry.id   AF-A0AA39QIL7-F1
#
_cell.length_a   1.000
_cell.length_b   1.000
_cell.length_c   1.000
_cell.angle_alpha   90.00
_cell.angle_beta   90.00
_cell.angle_gamma   90.00
#
_symmetry.space_group_name_H-M   'P 1'
#
loop_
_entity.id
_entity.type
_entity.pdbx_description
1 polymer ?
#
loop_
_entity_poly.entity_id
_entity_poly.type
_entity_poly.pdbx_seq_one_letter_code
_entity_poly.pdbx_strand_id
1 'polypeptide(L)'
;MKNGSSSPQTRISSYFSQASTSSPSKGGENWSSPIDLTGEADNSDSEPPQKKRKITQPSAPVLPWTSEWQYTPGVNTETTAVKPPTEREIDAKKKRQEAFRKKLLADDHHFSRRVSCIREPAQDEVEELSGGESDDEFKALTTMFSAKGQNARKVVSKKLVRTKSAPKVVEEIGPCGQPYTPLEKQVLQLKKENTGTVLMIEVGYKYRFFGDDAKIASKELGMVSFNDRNFLVASIPSHRRDIHLKKLLSQGYKVGIVQQTETAALKKVGDNRNAPFERKLTGLYTATTFVDGLDSVDDVDKYVAPPFMCIVEEKRGPHDGDVHIGLISICPSTGDVIWDAFEDTLMRLELETRLSHTKPAELLLHQGGLTKATEKILSHFTTISSIGGGIRVEHFQALMPYTDAYSYITDFYAKKKPGPMVSDNVRSGKILADISHLPKSVVVALAHSMKYLSKFGLADAFLETNFFTKFSTRAHMLLAANTLQNLEIYRNETDYTTRGSLMWILDRTKTRFGGRLLRYWVGRPLVDKVALRQRIDAVEEILASSSEKLVSLRQALKGLPDLAKGLCRIHYGQCTPQELAILIRAFKKIADSVEAIEKPSDIGFDSVLLNDIIFSLQHVKGPVADMLSIVNLNEAAEGKKATMWVDPERYPDVLDHDLAILQIEAELDDELKAIRRLLKFPSLQWSTISGEEFVVEVKKSDNRPIPDDWNRISRTKYLERYQPLSVKHKVEQRNQGQESLKAEADKAYLSFLAEISQKYYGVLRNAVTKLAVADCLFSLAHVALLPGYVKPCLVEEDVLEIVDGRHPMVEALRDNPFVPNTVLMGGSEPKNTIITGPNMGGKSSSVRMVALIAVMAQVGSYVPATSVKINLLDSVLTRMGASDDLVRGRSTFMVEMAETSEILHSATERSLVILDELGRGTSTFDGMAIADAALQHLVQSVGCKTLFITHYPSIALGLEKKFPKQIHNLHMGYEAETRITGFRDITFLYRLTSGIAPESFGVECGALAGLPEGLLSVAAEHSSQMKDQIIARTKRNKTKKTMRLLHMCLQGGNTATRSLLALRLVTNELVAGHY
;
A
#
# COMPACT_ATOMS: atom_id res chain seq x y z
N MET A 1 -20.05 54.50 -4.10
CA MET A 1 -20.96 54.91 -5.19
C MET A 1 -20.29 54.73 -6.55
N LYS A 2 -20.65 53.66 -7.26
CA LYS A 2 -20.98 53.60 -8.71
C LYS A 2 -21.19 52.12 -9.05
N ASN A 3 -22.37 51.83 -9.59
CA ASN A 3 -22.93 50.50 -9.83
C ASN A 3 -22.20 49.75 -10.94
N GLY A 4 -21.80 48.51 -10.67
CA GLY A 4 -21.47 47.49 -11.67
C GLY A 4 -22.57 46.43 -11.68
N SER A 5 -23.18 46.23 -12.84
CA SER A 5 -24.31 45.33 -13.10
C SER A 5 -23.97 43.87 -12.81
N SER A 6 -24.69 43.25 -11.87
CA SER A 6 -24.68 41.81 -11.62
C SER A 6 -25.44 41.07 -12.74
N SER A 7 -24.77 40.13 -13.40
CA SER A 7 -25.40 39.12 -14.25
C SER A 7 -26.41 38.28 -13.44
N PRO A 8 -27.54 37.85 -14.03
CA PRO A 8 -28.53 37.06 -13.31
C PRO A 8 -27.95 35.67 -13.01
N GLN A 9 -27.84 35.36 -11.72
CA GLN A 9 -27.40 34.09 -11.17
C GLN A 9 -28.44 33.00 -11.51
N THR A 10 -28.01 31.89 -12.11
CA THR A 10 -28.86 30.73 -12.40
C THR A 10 -29.31 30.07 -11.10
N ARG A 11 -30.63 30.05 -10.85
CA ARG A 11 -31.27 29.50 -9.64
C ARG A 11 -31.37 27.98 -9.73
N ILE A 12 -31.05 27.27 -8.65
CA ILE A 12 -31.05 25.79 -8.55
C ILE A 12 -32.46 25.20 -8.31
N SER A 13 -33.50 26.03 -8.16
CA SER A 13 -34.89 25.54 -7.95
C SER A 13 -35.42 24.66 -9.10
N SER A 14 -34.75 24.63 -10.26
CA SER A 14 -35.06 23.72 -11.37
C SER A 14 -34.56 22.27 -11.19
N TYR A 15 -33.72 21.99 -10.18
CA TYR A 15 -33.15 20.64 -9.98
C TYR A 15 -34.08 19.67 -9.24
N PHE A 16 -35.12 20.17 -8.55
CA PHE A 16 -36.06 19.34 -7.78
C PHE A 16 -37.44 19.18 -8.45
N SER A 17 -37.66 19.78 -9.62
CA SER A 17 -38.88 19.56 -10.39
C SER A 17 -38.76 18.30 -11.25
N GLN A 18 -39.18 17.15 -10.72
CA GLN A 18 -39.58 16.03 -11.58
C GLN A 18 -40.91 16.40 -12.25
N ALA A 19 -40.83 16.91 -13.48
CA ALA A 19 -41.99 17.05 -14.34
C ALA A 19 -42.22 15.74 -15.10
N SER A 20 -43.38 15.13 -14.87
CA SER A 20 -43.93 14.03 -15.66
C SER A 20 -44.18 14.50 -17.09
N THR A 21 -43.43 13.97 -18.06
CA THR A 21 -43.71 14.20 -19.48
C THR A 21 -44.41 12.98 -20.07
N SER A 22 -45.73 13.10 -20.17
CA SER A 22 -46.53 12.40 -21.17
C SER A 22 -46.01 12.73 -22.57
N SER A 23 -46.06 11.72 -23.44
CA SER A 23 -45.72 11.80 -24.85
C SER A 23 -46.59 12.81 -25.60
N PRO A 24 -46.03 13.48 -26.62
CA PRO A 24 -46.78 13.68 -27.83
C PRO A 24 -46.00 13.34 -29.11
N SER A 25 -46.83 13.22 -30.14
CA SER A 25 -46.67 12.70 -31.48
C SER A 25 -45.73 13.44 -32.43
N LYS A 26 -45.22 12.66 -33.40
CA LYS A 26 -44.87 12.97 -34.80
C LYS A 26 -45.13 14.41 -35.30
N GLY A 27 -44.09 15.00 -35.90
CA GLY A 27 -44.15 16.09 -36.87
C GLY A 27 -42.75 16.33 -37.44
N GLY A 28 -42.60 16.34 -38.77
CA GLY A 28 -41.31 16.33 -39.45
C GLY A 28 -40.77 17.71 -39.86
N GLU A 29 -39.76 17.60 -40.74
CA GLU A 29 -39.13 18.61 -41.61
C GLU A 29 -37.73 19.15 -41.23
N ASN A 30 -36.80 18.73 -42.10
CA ASN A 30 -35.52 19.28 -42.58
C ASN A 30 -35.09 20.68 -42.11
N TRP A 31 -33.76 20.91 -42.03
CA TRP A 31 -32.95 21.63 -43.04
C TRP A 31 -31.45 21.72 -42.64
N SER A 32 -30.62 21.56 -43.68
CA SER A 32 -29.27 22.12 -43.93
C SER A 32 -28.06 21.85 -43.02
N SER A 33 -27.18 21.02 -43.60
CA SER A 33 -25.70 21.01 -43.60
C SER A 33 -24.89 22.14 -42.92
N PRO A 34 -23.72 21.79 -42.32
CA PRO A 34 -22.73 22.74 -41.82
C PRO A 34 -21.81 23.27 -42.93
N ILE A 35 -21.42 24.54 -42.79
CA ILE A 35 -20.45 25.24 -43.63
C ILE A 35 -19.02 24.84 -43.23
N ASP A 36 -18.27 24.48 -44.25
CA ASP A 36 -16.83 24.20 -44.28
C ASP A 36 -16.02 25.50 -44.35
N LEU A 37 -14.92 25.56 -43.59
CA LEU A 37 -13.82 26.52 -43.75
C LEU A 37 -12.52 25.84 -43.31
N THR A 38 -11.80 25.22 -44.26
CA THR A 38 -10.36 25.45 -44.51
C THR A 38 -9.84 24.58 -45.68
N GLY A 39 -9.85 25.15 -46.89
CA GLY A 39 -8.83 24.84 -47.94
C GLY A 39 -7.51 25.52 -47.55
N GLU A 40 -6.33 25.17 -48.06
CA GLU A 40 -5.81 24.72 -49.37
C GLU A 40 -4.39 24.15 -49.11
N ALA A 41 -3.62 23.49 -49.97
CA ALA A 41 -3.72 22.74 -51.23
C ALA A 41 -2.31 22.13 -51.50
N ASP A 42 -2.26 21.18 -52.45
CA ASP A 42 -1.15 20.76 -53.34
C ASP A 42 -0.80 19.24 -53.40
N ASN A 43 -1.40 18.59 -54.41
CA ASN A 43 -0.81 17.84 -55.55
C ASN A 43 0.28 16.76 -55.29
N SER A 44 0.31 15.57 -55.91
CA SER A 44 -0.18 15.10 -57.22
C SER A 44 -0.20 13.55 -57.34
N ASP A 45 -1.19 13.04 -58.10
CA ASP A 45 -1.22 11.93 -59.08
C ASP A 45 -0.75 10.50 -58.76
N SER A 46 -1.68 9.52 -58.82
CA SER A 46 -1.93 8.69 -60.02
C SER A 46 -2.77 7.43 -59.72
N GLU A 47 -3.85 7.29 -60.50
CA GLU A 47 -4.85 6.21 -60.64
C GLU A 47 -4.26 4.89 -61.25
N PRO A 48 -4.97 3.75 -61.54
CA PRO A 48 -6.42 3.41 -61.46
C PRO A 48 -6.67 1.90 -61.03
N PRO A 49 -7.66 1.12 -61.52
CA PRO A 49 -9.01 1.02 -60.97
C PRO A 49 -9.46 -0.42 -60.62
N GLN A 50 -10.67 -0.51 -60.07
CA GLN A 50 -11.36 -1.69 -59.58
C GLN A 50 -12.01 -2.62 -60.63
N LYS A 51 -12.31 -3.84 -60.13
CA LYS A 51 -13.49 -4.72 -60.34
C LYS A 51 -13.40 -5.84 -61.39
N LYS A 52 -13.51 -7.09 -60.90
CA LYS A 52 -14.74 -7.93 -60.98
C LYS A 52 -14.45 -9.36 -60.50
N ARG A 53 -15.34 -9.94 -59.68
CA ARG A 53 -16.02 -11.23 -59.94
C ARG A 53 -16.90 -11.66 -58.76
N LYS A 54 -17.97 -12.38 -59.09
CA LYS A 54 -18.96 -12.99 -58.18
C LYS A 54 -19.28 -14.40 -58.71
N ILE A 55 -19.69 -15.30 -57.80
CA ILE A 55 -20.40 -16.61 -57.99
C ILE A 55 -19.44 -17.80 -58.24
N THR A 56 -19.39 -18.95 -57.52
CA THR A 56 -20.22 -19.64 -56.49
C THR A 56 -19.45 -20.81 -55.79
N GLN A 57 -19.69 -21.01 -54.48
CA GLN A 57 -19.79 -22.24 -53.62
C GLN A 57 -18.81 -23.45 -53.75
N PRO A 58 -18.71 -24.39 -52.76
CA PRO A 58 -19.05 -24.36 -51.31
C PRO A 58 -17.91 -24.93 -50.40
N SER A 59 -18.00 -24.71 -49.07
CA SER A 59 -17.69 -25.66 -47.96
C SER A 59 -17.12 -24.98 -46.69
N ALA A 60 -17.69 -25.39 -45.55
CA ALA A 60 -17.23 -25.33 -44.15
C ALA A 60 -16.47 -24.08 -43.63
N PRO A 61 -17.02 -23.33 -42.64
CA PRO A 61 -16.27 -22.31 -41.94
C PRO A 61 -15.41 -22.88 -40.81
N VAL A 62 -14.10 -22.75 -40.97
CA VAL A 62 -13.11 -22.67 -39.89
C VAL A 62 -13.26 -21.28 -39.26
N LEU A 63 -13.44 -21.22 -37.93
CA LEU A 63 -13.41 -19.98 -37.15
C LEU A 63 -11.96 -19.53 -36.94
N PRO A 64 -11.55 -18.31 -37.36
CA PRO A 64 -10.36 -17.65 -36.88
C PRO A 64 -10.71 -16.83 -35.63
N TRP A 65 -9.96 -17.06 -34.57
CA TRP A 65 -9.92 -16.18 -33.41
C TRP A 65 -9.31 -14.84 -33.81
N THR A 66 -10.01 -13.74 -33.53
CA THR A 66 -9.46 -12.43 -33.14
C THR A 66 -10.61 -11.51 -32.72
N SER A 67 -10.25 -10.50 -31.92
CA SER A 67 -11.02 -9.33 -31.49
C SER A 67 -11.74 -9.40 -30.13
N GLU A 68 -11.02 -8.81 -29.16
CA GLU A 68 -11.46 -7.59 -28.46
C GLU A 68 -12.75 -7.68 -27.65
N TRP A 69 -12.55 -7.85 -26.35
CA TRP A 69 -13.52 -7.49 -25.33
C TRP A 69 -13.50 -5.96 -25.17
N GLN A 70 -14.50 -5.29 -25.74
CA GLN A 70 -14.91 -3.96 -25.31
C GLN A 70 -16.01 -4.10 -24.25
N TYR A 71 -15.75 -3.50 -23.10
CA TYR A 71 -16.67 -3.41 -21.96
C TYR A 71 -17.47 -2.12 -22.06
N THR A 72 -18.79 -2.22 -22.17
CA THR A 72 -19.73 -1.10 -22.02
C THR A 72 -20.41 -1.17 -20.64
N PRO A 73 -20.44 -0.07 -19.86
CA PRO A 73 -21.02 -0.05 -18.52
C PRO A 73 -22.54 -0.04 -18.55
N GLY A 74 -23.16 -0.90 -17.73
CA GLY A 74 -24.61 -1.04 -17.61
C GLY A 74 -25.24 0.07 -16.76
N VAL A 75 -26.32 0.64 -17.29
CA VAL A 75 -27.31 1.43 -16.55
C VAL A 75 -28.45 0.50 -16.14
N ASN A 76 -28.95 0.71 -14.92
CA ASN A 76 -30.02 0.00 -14.23
C ASN A 76 -31.26 -0.26 -15.11
N THR A 77 -31.71 -1.52 -15.16
CA THR A 77 -33.08 -1.90 -15.53
C THR A 77 -33.78 -2.55 -14.34
N GLU A 78 -34.94 -1.98 -14.04
CA GLU A 78 -35.94 -2.46 -13.10
C GLU A 78 -36.36 -3.91 -13.39
N THR A 79 -36.81 -4.57 -12.33
CA THR A 79 -37.35 -5.92 -12.23
C THR A 79 -38.29 -6.33 -13.39
N THR A 80 -37.84 -7.26 -14.22
CA THR A 80 -38.73 -8.17 -14.96
C THR A 80 -38.56 -9.59 -14.42
N ALA A 81 -39.66 -10.16 -13.91
CA ALA A 81 -39.73 -11.51 -13.38
C ALA A 81 -39.31 -12.56 -14.43
N VAL A 82 -38.25 -13.32 -14.14
CA VAL A 82 -37.82 -14.48 -14.95
C VAL A 82 -38.64 -15.70 -14.52
N LYS A 83 -39.35 -16.30 -15.48
CA LYS A 83 -40.09 -17.56 -15.28
C LYS A 83 -39.13 -18.71 -14.94
N PRO A 84 -39.50 -19.64 -14.03
CA PRO A 84 -38.70 -20.82 -13.74
C PRO A 84 -38.57 -21.74 -14.98
N PRO A 85 -37.45 -22.46 -15.12
CA PRO A 85 -37.20 -23.34 -16.26
C PRO A 85 -38.22 -24.47 -16.33
N THR A 86 -38.58 -24.86 -17.54
CA THR A 86 -39.58 -25.93 -17.76
C THR A 86 -38.98 -27.31 -17.48
N GLU A 87 -39.80 -28.27 -17.04
CA GLU A 87 -39.36 -29.65 -16.75
C GLU A 87 -38.58 -30.29 -17.91
N ARG A 88 -38.91 -29.94 -19.15
CA ARG A 88 -38.20 -30.41 -20.35
C ARG A 88 -36.74 -29.94 -20.42
N GLU A 89 -36.43 -28.74 -19.94
CA GLU A 89 -35.06 -28.20 -19.92
C GLU A 89 -34.23 -28.84 -18.81
N ILE A 90 -34.85 -29.14 -17.67
CA ILE A 90 -34.23 -29.87 -16.56
C ILE A 90 -33.90 -31.31 -17.00
N ASP A 91 -34.82 -31.95 -17.72
CA ASP A 91 -34.67 -33.33 -18.19
C ASP A 91 -33.63 -33.45 -19.31
N ALA A 92 -33.54 -32.45 -20.19
CA ALA A 92 -32.49 -32.35 -21.20
C ALA A 92 -31.09 -32.18 -20.56
N LYS A 93 -31.01 -31.42 -19.47
CA LYS A 93 -29.75 -31.21 -18.71
C LYS A 93 -29.32 -32.49 -17.99
N LYS A 94 -30.26 -33.23 -17.39
CA LYS A 94 -30.02 -34.55 -16.78
C LYS A 94 -29.56 -35.59 -17.81
N LYS A 95 -30.21 -35.67 -18.98
CA LYS A 95 -29.79 -36.58 -20.06
C LYS A 95 -28.39 -36.27 -20.60
N ARG A 96 -28.02 -34.98 -20.68
CA ARG A 96 -26.66 -34.57 -21.07
C ARG A 96 -25.61 -34.98 -20.04
N GLN A 97 -25.95 -34.86 -18.75
CA GLN A 97 -25.08 -35.24 -17.65
C GLN A 97 -24.92 -36.77 -17.53
N GLU A 98 -25.98 -37.54 -17.79
CA GLU A 98 -25.93 -39.00 -17.87
C GLU A 98 -25.17 -39.50 -19.10
N ALA A 99 -25.34 -38.87 -20.27
CA ALA A 99 -24.57 -39.21 -21.46
C ALA A 99 -23.07 -38.93 -21.30
N PHE A 100 -22.73 -37.85 -20.57
CA PHE A 100 -21.36 -37.52 -20.21
C PHE A 100 -20.78 -38.53 -19.20
N ARG A 101 -21.57 -38.92 -18.20
CA ARG A 101 -21.20 -39.94 -17.21
C ARG A 101 -21.03 -41.33 -17.84
N LYS A 102 -21.86 -41.69 -18.83
CA LYS A 102 -21.75 -42.96 -19.60
C LYS A 102 -20.50 -43.02 -20.47
N LYS A 103 -20.03 -41.87 -21.00
CA LYS A 103 -18.77 -41.79 -21.77
C LYS A 103 -17.52 -41.90 -20.90
N LEU A 104 -17.59 -41.50 -19.63
CA LEU A 104 -16.47 -41.55 -18.71
C LEU A 104 -16.23 -42.97 -18.12
N LEU A 105 -17.23 -43.84 -18.17
CA LEU A 105 -17.25 -45.15 -17.49
C LEU A 105 -17.14 -46.36 -18.45
N ALA A 106 -16.83 -46.13 -19.73
CA ALA A 106 -16.91 -47.15 -20.77
C ALA A 106 -15.58 -47.87 -21.10
N ASP A 107 -14.47 -47.59 -20.41
CA ASP A 107 -13.17 -48.25 -20.68
C ASP A 107 -12.61 -49.05 -19.49
N ASP A 108 -13.47 -49.65 -18.66
CA ASP A 108 -13.04 -50.65 -17.66
C ASP A 108 -13.93 -51.90 -17.67
N HIS A 109 -13.72 -52.75 -18.67
CA HIS A 109 -14.19 -54.14 -18.66
C HIS A 109 -13.00 -55.11 -18.61
N HIS A 110 -12.40 -55.24 -17.43
CA HIS A 110 -11.85 -56.51 -16.97
C HIS A 110 -11.65 -56.42 -15.45
N PHE A 111 -12.70 -56.67 -14.67
CA PHE A 111 -12.64 -57.58 -13.52
C PHE A 111 -14.03 -57.70 -12.86
N SER A 112 -14.35 -58.94 -12.50
CA SER A 112 -15.36 -59.35 -11.51
C SER A 112 -16.80 -59.56 -11.99
N ARG A 113 -17.03 -60.82 -12.41
CA ARG A 113 -18.28 -61.52 -12.11
C ARG A 113 -18.27 -61.99 -10.65
N ARG A 114 -19.30 -61.52 -9.94
CA ARG A 114 -20.10 -62.17 -8.88
C ARG A 114 -19.47 -62.39 -7.51
N VAL A 115 -19.89 -61.52 -6.60
CA VAL A 115 -20.29 -61.86 -5.23
C VAL A 115 -21.80 -61.69 -5.11
N SER A 116 -22.44 -62.60 -4.38
CA SER A 116 -23.79 -62.58 -3.83
C SER A 116 -23.69 -63.42 -2.54
N CYS A 117 -24.21 -63.13 -1.36
CA CYS A 117 -25.12 -62.15 -0.76
C CYS A 117 -24.79 -62.13 0.75
N ILE A 118 -25.33 -61.19 1.55
CA ILE A 118 -25.99 -61.44 2.86
C ILE A 118 -26.66 -60.15 3.37
N ARG A 119 -27.75 -60.39 4.12
CA ARG A 119 -28.83 -59.54 4.66
C ARG A 119 -28.45 -58.50 5.73
N GLU A 120 -29.37 -57.54 5.90
CA GLU A 120 -29.57 -56.60 7.03
C GLU A 120 -29.78 -57.29 8.40
N PRO A 121 -29.67 -56.56 9.53
CA PRO A 121 -30.85 -55.90 10.13
C PRO A 121 -30.57 -54.52 10.81
N ALA A 122 -31.61 -54.04 11.52
CA ALA A 122 -31.99 -52.67 11.88
C ALA A 122 -31.47 -52.09 13.22
N GLN A 123 -31.62 -50.75 13.32
CA GLN A 123 -31.98 -49.84 14.45
C GLN A 123 -31.52 -50.15 15.90
N ASP A 124 -30.81 -49.19 16.53
CA ASP A 124 -31.39 -48.32 17.58
C ASP A 124 -30.38 -47.26 18.07
N GLU A 125 -30.95 -46.18 18.64
CA GLU A 125 -30.37 -44.91 19.06
C GLU A 125 -29.52 -44.97 20.36
N VAL A 126 -28.72 -43.93 20.61
CA VAL A 126 -28.72 -43.07 21.84
C VAL A 126 -27.34 -42.37 22.04
N GLU A 127 -27.47 -41.18 22.61
CA GLU A 127 -26.62 -40.00 22.81
C GLU A 127 -25.26 -40.11 23.55
N GLU A 128 -24.49 -39.04 23.32
CA GLU A 128 -23.54 -38.29 24.18
C GLU A 128 -23.10 -38.87 25.54
N LEU A 129 -21.78 -38.87 25.79
CA LEU A 129 -21.14 -37.98 26.80
C LEU A 129 -19.62 -38.23 26.95
N SER A 130 -19.00 -37.19 27.48
CA SER A 130 -17.59 -36.87 27.69
C SER A 130 -16.75 -37.75 28.61
N GLY A 131 -15.44 -37.80 28.35
CA GLY A 131 -14.39 -37.56 29.36
C GLY A 131 -13.54 -38.74 29.84
N GLY A 132 -12.21 -38.57 29.78
CA GLY A 132 -11.30 -38.94 30.87
C GLY A 132 -10.44 -40.23 30.77
N GLU A 133 -9.15 -40.02 30.51
CA GLU A 133 -7.97 -40.59 31.21
C GLU A 133 -7.55 -42.09 31.14
N SER A 134 -6.30 -42.25 30.67
CA SER A 134 -5.18 -43.13 31.10
C SER A 134 -5.28 -44.67 31.17
N ASP A 135 -4.49 -45.30 30.29
CA ASP A 135 -3.53 -46.42 30.42
C ASP A 135 -3.49 -47.38 31.63
N ASP A 136 -3.05 -48.61 31.28
CA ASP A 136 -2.29 -49.57 32.11
C ASP A 136 -3.01 -50.66 32.93
N GLU A 137 -3.95 -51.40 32.32
CA GLU A 137 -4.39 -52.70 32.89
C GLU A 137 -4.50 -53.89 31.91
N PHE A 138 -4.09 -53.75 30.64
CA PHE A 138 -4.24 -54.86 29.67
C PHE A 138 -2.96 -55.66 29.35
N LYS A 139 -1.88 -55.47 30.13
CA LYS A 139 -0.58 -56.09 29.89
C LYS A 139 -0.25 -57.32 30.74
N ALA A 140 -1.24 -57.96 31.37
CA ALA A 140 -0.98 -59.06 32.32
C ALA A 140 -1.78 -60.36 32.10
N LEU A 141 -2.53 -60.56 31.01
CA LEU A 141 -3.48 -61.68 30.93
C LEU A 141 -3.38 -62.61 29.71
N THR A 142 -2.35 -62.50 28.86
CA THR A 142 -2.21 -63.41 27.69
C THR A 142 -0.96 -64.31 27.74
N THR A 143 -0.24 -64.32 28.86
CA THR A 143 0.89 -65.24 29.12
C THR A 143 0.52 -66.42 30.03
N MET A 144 -0.63 -67.06 29.82
CA MET A 144 -1.02 -68.26 30.61
C MET A 144 -1.61 -69.46 29.85
N PHE A 145 -1.61 -69.48 28.51
CA PHE A 145 -1.90 -70.72 27.77
C PHE A 145 -0.67 -71.25 27.04
N SER A 146 0.26 -71.74 27.86
CA SER A 146 1.32 -72.65 27.43
C SER A 146 0.81 -74.10 27.37
N ALA A 147 1.31 -74.82 26.37
CA ALA A 147 1.87 -76.18 26.45
C ALA A 147 1.12 -77.37 25.78
N LYS A 148 1.94 -78.09 24.96
CA LYS A 148 2.01 -79.54 24.67
C LYS A 148 0.93 -80.16 23.77
N GLY A 149 1.22 -81.11 22.88
CA GLY A 149 2.40 -81.97 22.64
C GLY A 149 2.48 -82.45 21.17
N GLN A 150 3.69 -82.58 20.61
CA GLN A 150 4.47 -83.83 20.43
C GLN A 150 3.91 -84.86 19.43
N ASN A 151 4.60 -85.00 18.28
CA ASN A 151 5.09 -86.31 17.83
C ASN A 151 6.35 -86.17 16.96
N ALA A 152 7.34 -87.01 17.25
CA ALA A 152 8.72 -86.93 16.78
C ALA A 152 9.01 -87.84 15.58
N ARG A 153 9.98 -87.46 14.73
CA ARG A 153 10.96 -88.37 14.11
C ARG A 153 12.22 -87.60 13.68
N LYS A 154 13.36 -88.02 14.24
CA LYS A 154 14.75 -87.57 13.96
C LYS A 154 15.18 -87.99 12.55
N VAL A 155 16.02 -87.19 11.87
CA VAL A 155 17.36 -87.59 11.33
C VAL A 155 18.18 -86.33 10.96
N VAL A 156 19.30 -86.18 11.68
CA VAL A 156 20.66 -85.71 11.34
C VAL A 156 20.89 -84.39 10.58
N SER A 157 21.70 -83.57 11.28
CA SER A 157 22.36 -82.31 10.95
C SER A 157 23.48 -82.38 9.90
N LYS A 158 23.62 -81.30 9.10
CA LYS A 158 24.92 -80.72 8.75
C LYS A 158 24.80 -79.18 8.65
N LYS A 159 25.59 -78.50 9.49
CA LYS A 159 25.77 -77.03 9.53
C LYS A 159 26.27 -76.51 8.18
N LEU A 160 25.72 -75.40 7.72
CA LEU A 160 26.50 -74.38 7.01
C LEU A 160 26.04 -72.98 7.44
N VAL A 161 27.02 -72.21 7.91
CA VAL A 161 26.93 -70.81 8.33
C VAL A 161 26.58 -69.95 7.11
N ARG A 162 25.55 -69.11 7.21
CA ARG A 162 25.38 -67.93 6.34
C ARG A 162 25.28 -66.67 7.19
N THR A 163 26.36 -65.90 7.07
CA THR A 163 26.51 -64.44 7.16
C THR A 163 25.23 -63.63 7.37
N LYS A 164 25.24 -62.80 8.41
CA LYS A 164 24.28 -61.74 8.71
C LYS A 164 24.01 -60.88 7.47
N SER A 165 22.79 -60.92 6.96
CA SER A 165 22.25 -59.87 6.09
C SER A 165 22.07 -58.59 6.90
N ALA A 166 22.55 -57.46 6.38
CA ALA A 166 22.30 -56.12 6.92
C ALA A 166 20.79 -55.90 7.14
N PRO A 167 20.40 -55.10 8.16
CA PRO A 167 18.99 -54.85 8.43
C PRO A 167 18.36 -54.14 7.22
N LYS A 168 17.25 -54.68 6.71
CA LYS A 168 16.40 -53.95 5.75
C LYS A 168 15.94 -52.67 6.45
N VAL A 169 16.34 -51.53 5.89
CA VAL A 169 15.76 -50.22 6.25
C VAL A 169 14.26 -50.35 6.00
N VAL A 170 13.46 -50.22 7.06
CA VAL A 170 12.01 -50.15 6.95
C VAL A 170 11.72 -48.84 6.21
N GLU A 171 11.33 -48.93 4.95
CA GLU A 171 10.96 -47.75 4.17
C GLU A 171 9.67 -47.19 4.73
N GLU A 172 9.71 -45.93 5.16
CA GLU A 172 8.57 -45.19 5.69
C GLU A 172 7.46 -45.16 4.62
N ILE A 173 6.36 -45.85 4.90
CA ILE A 173 5.21 -45.99 3.99
C ILE A 173 4.37 -44.72 4.12
N GLY A 174 4.13 -44.04 3.00
CA GLY A 174 3.32 -42.83 2.96
C GLY A 174 1.81 -43.10 2.96
N PRO A 175 0.98 -42.04 3.04
CA PRO A 175 -0.47 -42.13 3.23
C PRO A 175 -1.23 -42.86 2.10
N CYS A 176 -0.63 -43.07 0.92
CA CYS A 176 -1.24 -43.86 -0.16
C CYS A 176 -0.82 -45.34 -0.17
N GLY A 177 -0.07 -45.80 0.85
CA GLY A 177 0.44 -47.16 0.95
C GLY A 177 1.69 -47.45 0.11
N GLN A 178 2.29 -46.43 -0.52
CA GLN A 178 3.55 -46.53 -1.25
C GLN A 178 4.72 -45.90 -0.45
N PRO A 179 5.94 -46.43 -0.56
CA PRO A 179 7.11 -45.82 0.09
C PRO A 179 7.41 -44.46 -0.52
N TYR A 180 7.88 -43.51 0.31
CA TYR A 180 8.25 -42.19 -0.18
C TYR A 180 9.42 -42.23 -1.17
N THR A 181 9.28 -41.50 -2.27
CA THR A 181 10.36 -41.30 -3.24
C THR A 181 11.50 -40.48 -2.65
N PRO A 182 12.73 -40.55 -3.21
CA PRO A 182 13.84 -39.70 -2.77
C PRO A 182 13.52 -38.20 -2.80
N LEU A 183 12.75 -37.75 -3.81
CA LEU A 183 12.27 -36.37 -3.88
C LEU A 183 11.29 -36.07 -2.75
N GLU A 184 10.31 -36.94 -2.52
CA GLU A 184 9.31 -36.76 -1.44
C GLU A 184 9.95 -36.71 -0.05
N LYS A 185 10.97 -37.53 0.22
CA LYS A 185 11.75 -37.47 1.46
C LYS A 185 12.45 -36.11 1.63
N GLN A 186 13.03 -35.59 0.55
CA GLN A 186 13.61 -34.24 0.55
C GLN A 186 12.55 -33.16 0.79
N VAL A 187 11.36 -33.28 0.19
CA VAL A 187 10.24 -32.36 0.42
C VAL A 187 9.78 -32.40 1.88
N LEU A 188 9.62 -33.59 2.47
CA LEU A 188 9.25 -33.74 3.88
C LEU A 188 10.24 -33.04 4.81
N GLN A 189 11.54 -33.23 4.55
CA GLN A 189 12.60 -32.55 5.30
C GLN A 189 12.49 -31.03 5.17
N LEU A 190 12.38 -30.51 3.95
CA LEU A 190 12.26 -29.07 3.68
C LEU A 190 11.02 -28.45 4.34
N LYS A 191 9.88 -29.16 4.34
CA LYS A 191 8.65 -28.70 5.01
C LYS A 191 8.77 -28.71 6.53
N LYS A 192 9.50 -29.68 7.11
CA LYS A 192 9.76 -29.75 8.56
C LYS A 192 10.66 -28.62 9.04
N GLU A 193 11.65 -28.23 8.23
CA GLU A 193 12.57 -27.13 8.52
C GLU A 193 11.90 -25.75 8.35
N ASN A 194 10.88 -25.64 7.49
CA ASN A 194 10.23 -24.36 7.12
C ASN A 194 8.73 -24.36 7.42
N THR A 195 8.36 -24.62 8.67
CA THR A 195 6.96 -24.64 9.09
C THR A 195 6.27 -23.27 8.88
N GLY A 196 5.02 -23.29 8.43
CA GLY A 196 4.25 -22.07 8.16
C GLY A 196 4.66 -21.29 6.90
N THR A 197 5.49 -21.86 6.03
CA THR A 197 5.92 -21.27 4.75
C THR A 197 5.42 -22.11 3.58
N VAL A 198 4.86 -21.47 2.55
CA VAL A 198 4.47 -22.13 1.29
C VAL A 198 5.73 -22.34 0.45
N LEU A 199 6.07 -23.58 0.11
CA LEU A 199 7.30 -23.88 -0.63
C LEU A 199 7.05 -24.04 -2.13
N MET A 200 7.77 -23.25 -2.92
CA MET A 200 7.89 -23.39 -4.37
C MET A 200 9.16 -24.19 -4.68
N ILE A 201 9.01 -25.48 -5.03
CA ILE A 201 10.15 -26.38 -5.18
C ILE A 201 10.48 -26.60 -6.66
N GLU A 202 11.69 -26.25 -7.06
CA GLU A 202 12.18 -26.40 -8.43
C GLU A 202 12.37 -27.88 -8.80
N VAL A 203 11.70 -28.31 -9.87
CA VAL A 203 11.76 -29.66 -10.42
C VAL A 203 11.89 -29.55 -11.94
N GLY A 204 13.14 -29.38 -12.41
CA GLY A 204 13.43 -29.15 -13.82
C GLY A 204 12.90 -27.79 -14.27
N TYR A 205 12.17 -27.73 -15.39
CA TYR A 205 11.65 -26.49 -15.97
C TYR A 205 10.42 -25.89 -15.26
N LYS A 206 10.03 -26.40 -14.09
CA LYS A 206 8.80 -26.03 -13.37
C LYS A 206 9.00 -26.01 -11.86
N TYR A 207 8.22 -25.18 -11.18
CA TYR A 207 8.07 -25.22 -9.73
C TYR A 207 6.85 -26.06 -9.36
N ARG A 208 7.01 -26.96 -8.37
CA ARG A 208 5.93 -27.79 -7.84
C ARG A 208 5.62 -27.42 -6.38
N PHE A 209 4.35 -27.53 -6.02
CA PHE A 209 3.83 -27.41 -4.66
C PHE A 209 3.38 -28.80 -4.18
N PHE A 210 3.51 -29.10 -2.88
CA PHE A 210 3.20 -30.43 -2.34
C PHE A 210 2.31 -30.36 -1.09
N GLY A 211 1.32 -31.26 -1.01
CA GLY A 211 0.41 -31.38 0.13
C GLY A 211 -0.48 -30.15 0.30
N ASP A 212 -0.48 -29.56 1.50
CA ASP A 212 -1.29 -28.37 1.78
C ASP A 212 -0.91 -27.15 0.95
N ASP A 213 0.37 -27.01 0.59
CA ASP A 213 0.86 -25.95 -0.30
C ASP A 213 0.20 -26.04 -1.68
N ALA A 214 -0.06 -27.26 -2.16
CA ALA A 214 -0.77 -27.48 -3.41
C ALA A 214 -2.25 -27.12 -3.31
N LYS A 215 -2.88 -27.30 -2.13
CA LYS A 215 -4.26 -26.83 -1.88
C LYS A 215 -4.34 -25.30 -1.89
N ILE A 216 -3.37 -24.64 -1.24
CA ILE A 216 -3.26 -23.18 -1.24
C ILE A 216 -3.05 -22.67 -2.66
N ALA A 217 -2.08 -23.24 -3.39
CA ALA A 217 -1.83 -22.87 -4.79
C ALA A 217 -3.07 -23.09 -5.67
N SER A 218 -3.80 -24.19 -5.49
CA SER A 218 -5.04 -24.46 -6.21
C SER A 218 -6.11 -23.39 -5.98
N LYS A 219 -6.37 -23.06 -4.71
CA LYS A 219 -7.37 -22.07 -4.30
C LYS A 219 -7.01 -20.65 -4.75
N GLU A 220 -5.80 -20.20 -4.45
CA GLU A 220 -5.41 -18.79 -4.60
C GLU A 220 -4.91 -18.49 -6.02
N LEU A 221 -4.17 -19.42 -6.65
CA LEU A 221 -3.66 -19.23 -8.01
C LEU A 221 -4.64 -19.69 -9.09
N GLY A 222 -5.72 -20.40 -8.73
CA GLY A 222 -6.70 -20.94 -9.68
C GLY A 222 -6.13 -22.10 -10.50
N MET A 223 -5.32 -22.96 -9.88
CA MET A 223 -4.59 -24.03 -10.55
C MET A 223 -5.20 -25.39 -10.25
N VAL A 224 -5.03 -26.35 -11.15
CA VAL A 224 -5.44 -27.73 -10.89
C VAL A 224 -4.42 -28.41 -9.97
N SER A 225 -4.90 -28.93 -8.85
CA SER A 225 -4.14 -29.82 -7.97
C SER A 225 -4.63 -31.27 -8.13
N PHE A 226 -3.73 -32.23 -8.28
CA PHE A 226 -4.05 -33.65 -8.43
C PHE A 226 -3.19 -34.51 -7.52
N ASN A 227 -3.65 -35.71 -7.17
CA ASN A 227 -2.88 -36.64 -6.36
C ASN A 227 -1.76 -37.26 -7.20
N ASP A 228 -0.52 -37.10 -6.75
CA ASP A 228 0.67 -37.73 -7.30
C ASP A 228 1.34 -38.51 -6.17
N ARG A 229 1.15 -39.85 -6.18
CA ARG A 229 1.58 -40.77 -5.11
C ARG A 229 1.10 -40.35 -3.72
N ASN A 230 2.01 -39.89 -2.86
CA ASN A 230 1.75 -39.61 -1.45
C ASN A 230 1.27 -38.17 -1.20
N PHE A 231 1.35 -37.29 -2.19
CA PHE A 231 1.01 -35.87 -2.04
C PHE A 231 0.00 -35.39 -3.08
N LEU A 232 -0.78 -34.39 -2.68
CA LEU A 232 -1.45 -33.51 -3.63
C LEU A 232 -0.41 -32.58 -4.26
N VAL A 233 -0.43 -32.41 -5.58
CA VAL A 233 0.58 -31.61 -6.29
C VAL A 233 -0.07 -30.62 -7.25
N ALA A 234 0.51 -29.41 -7.29
CA ALA A 234 0.26 -28.38 -8.30
C ALA A 234 1.60 -27.92 -8.89
N SER A 235 1.62 -27.36 -10.11
CA SER A 235 2.88 -26.93 -10.73
C SER A 235 2.75 -25.75 -11.68
N ILE A 236 3.73 -24.85 -11.67
CA ILE A 236 3.86 -23.70 -12.58
C ILE A 236 5.16 -23.78 -13.41
N PRO A 237 5.21 -23.23 -14.63
CA PRO A 237 6.46 -23.07 -15.38
C PRO A 237 7.45 -22.13 -14.66
N SER A 238 8.76 -22.38 -14.79
CA SER A 238 9.81 -21.58 -14.14
C SER A 238 9.77 -20.09 -14.51
N HIS A 239 9.52 -19.75 -15.77
CA HIS A 239 9.44 -18.36 -16.24
C HIS A 239 8.23 -17.58 -15.69
N ARG A 240 7.22 -18.26 -15.13
CA ARG A 240 6.06 -17.61 -14.48
C ARG A 240 6.17 -17.56 -12.96
N ARG A 241 7.31 -17.95 -12.39
CA ARG A 241 7.55 -18.00 -10.95
C ARG A 241 7.17 -16.69 -10.27
N ASP A 242 7.69 -15.56 -10.75
CA ASP A 242 7.55 -14.27 -10.07
C ASP A 242 6.10 -13.76 -10.11
N ILE A 243 5.34 -14.04 -11.17
CA ILE A 243 3.92 -13.69 -11.28
C ILE A 243 3.10 -14.41 -10.19
N HIS A 244 3.31 -15.72 -10.04
CA HIS A 244 2.59 -16.52 -9.05
C HIS A 244 3.08 -16.25 -7.62
N LEU A 245 4.37 -15.98 -7.46
CA LEU A 245 4.96 -15.55 -6.19
C LEU A 245 4.25 -14.27 -5.69
N LYS A 246 4.22 -13.21 -6.50
CA LYS A 246 3.55 -11.94 -6.16
C LYS A 246 2.11 -12.15 -5.74
N LYS A 247 1.37 -12.99 -6.46
CA LYS A 247 -0.03 -13.30 -6.13
C LYS A 247 -0.18 -14.02 -4.78
N LEU A 248 0.74 -14.91 -4.40
CA LEU A 248 0.73 -15.51 -3.06
C LEU A 248 1.11 -14.50 -1.98
N LEU A 249 2.08 -13.62 -2.26
CA LEU A 249 2.51 -12.58 -1.34
C LEU A 249 1.40 -11.55 -1.08
N SER A 250 0.65 -11.14 -2.11
CA SER A 250 -0.48 -10.21 -1.96
C SER A 250 -1.64 -10.77 -1.15
N GLN A 251 -1.75 -12.10 -1.05
CA GLN A 251 -2.70 -12.79 -0.16
C GLN A 251 -2.15 -12.98 1.27
N GLY A 252 -0.94 -12.48 1.57
CA GLY A 252 -0.34 -12.51 2.91
C GLY A 252 0.46 -13.77 3.24
N TYR A 253 0.66 -14.68 2.28
CA TYR A 253 1.47 -15.89 2.50
C TYR A 253 2.97 -15.58 2.57
N LYS A 254 3.69 -16.29 3.44
CA LYS A 254 5.15 -16.36 3.41
C LYS A 254 5.54 -17.47 2.44
N VAL A 255 6.38 -17.15 1.46
CA VAL A 255 6.72 -18.07 0.36
C VAL A 255 8.22 -18.30 0.33
N GLY A 256 8.62 -19.57 0.29
CA GLY A 256 10.01 -20.01 0.17
C GLY A 256 10.29 -20.55 -1.21
N ILE A 257 11.35 -20.06 -1.87
CA ILE A 257 11.84 -20.58 -3.14
C ILE A 257 12.95 -21.59 -2.88
N VAL A 258 12.71 -22.81 -3.29
CA VAL A 258 13.68 -23.91 -3.20
C VAL A 258 14.21 -24.19 -4.60
N GLN A 259 15.52 -23.98 -4.79
CA GLN A 259 16.19 -24.20 -6.08
C GLN A 259 17.14 -25.38 -6.01
N GLN A 260 17.50 -25.91 -7.18
CA GLN A 260 18.52 -26.94 -7.31
C GLN A 260 19.90 -26.29 -7.15
N THR A 261 20.72 -26.81 -6.22
CA THR A 261 22.07 -26.27 -5.96
C THR A 261 23.12 -26.79 -6.94
N GLU A 262 22.81 -27.91 -7.59
CA GLU A 262 23.67 -28.57 -8.57
C GLU A 262 23.07 -28.44 -9.97
N THR A 263 23.93 -28.15 -10.95
CA THR A 263 23.57 -28.15 -12.37
C THR A 263 23.75 -29.53 -13.00
N ALA A 264 23.12 -29.76 -14.15
CA ALA A 264 23.12 -31.08 -14.78
C ALA A 264 24.51 -31.49 -15.31
N ALA A 265 25.34 -30.56 -15.79
CA ALA A 265 26.67 -30.90 -16.31
C ALA A 265 27.65 -31.19 -15.17
N LEU A 266 27.71 -30.35 -14.13
CA LEU A 266 28.55 -30.57 -12.95
C LEU A 266 28.18 -31.86 -12.19
N LYS A 267 26.89 -32.16 -12.06
CA LYS A 267 26.43 -33.36 -11.35
C LYS A 267 26.83 -34.68 -12.03
N LYS A 268 26.88 -34.72 -13.36
CA LYS A 268 27.27 -35.94 -14.08
C LYS A 268 28.71 -36.38 -13.77
N VAL A 269 29.55 -35.44 -13.31
CA VAL A 269 30.96 -35.66 -12.98
C VAL A 269 31.20 -35.79 -11.48
N GLY A 270 30.34 -35.19 -10.65
CA GLY A 270 30.50 -35.22 -9.19
C GLY A 270 30.21 -36.57 -8.52
N ASP A 271 30.63 -36.67 -7.25
CA ASP A 271 30.50 -37.87 -6.42
C ASP A 271 29.04 -38.34 -6.24
N ASN A 272 28.08 -37.42 -6.43
CA ASN A 272 26.65 -37.64 -6.22
C ASN A 272 25.83 -37.90 -7.52
N ARG A 273 26.48 -38.35 -8.60
CA ARG A 273 25.87 -38.53 -9.94
C ARG A 273 24.57 -39.34 -9.98
N ASN A 274 24.41 -40.31 -9.07
CA ASN A 274 23.28 -41.26 -9.06
C ASN A 274 22.13 -40.86 -8.12
N ALA A 275 22.29 -39.81 -7.32
CA ALA A 275 21.26 -39.35 -6.38
C ALA A 275 20.30 -38.34 -7.03
N PRO A 276 19.16 -37.98 -6.41
CA PRO A 276 18.37 -36.81 -6.83
C PRO A 276 19.18 -35.50 -6.68
N PHE A 277 18.82 -34.46 -7.44
CA PHE A 277 19.46 -33.14 -7.32
C PHE A 277 19.28 -32.60 -5.90
N GLU A 278 20.35 -32.11 -5.30
CA GLU A 278 20.26 -31.42 -4.01
C GLU A 278 19.48 -30.10 -4.19
N ARG A 279 18.69 -29.76 -3.17
CA ARG A 279 17.78 -28.61 -3.17
C ARG A 279 17.86 -27.91 -1.83
N LYS A 280 17.97 -26.60 -1.86
CA LYS A 280 18.02 -25.75 -0.66
C LYS A 280 17.10 -24.55 -0.82
N LEU A 281 16.62 -24.03 0.30
CA LEU A 281 15.92 -22.76 0.32
C LEU A 281 16.92 -21.66 -0.07
N THR A 282 16.63 -20.98 -1.18
CA THR A 282 17.50 -19.92 -1.73
C THR A 282 16.97 -18.53 -1.44
N GLY A 283 15.64 -18.40 -1.33
CA GLY A 283 15.01 -17.14 -0.98
C GLY A 283 13.75 -17.37 -0.17
N LEU A 284 13.54 -16.51 0.82
CA LEU A 284 12.33 -16.41 1.59
C LEU A 284 11.70 -15.05 1.29
N TYR A 285 10.39 -15.00 1.10
CA TYR A 285 9.70 -13.78 0.71
C TYR A 285 8.37 -13.62 1.45
N THR A 286 8.07 -12.38 1.81
CA THR A 286 6.80 -11.86 2.29
C THR A 286 6.46 -10.62 1.45
N ALA A 287 5.26 -10.05 1.64
CA ALA A 287 4.83 -8.85 0.92
C ALA A 287 5.80 -7.65 1.10
N THR A 288 6.47 -7.54 2.25
CA THR A 288 7.41 -6.44 2.54
C THR A 288 8.85 -6.73 2.13
N THR A 289 9.25 -8.00 2.16
CA THR A 289 10.64 -8.43 1.90
C THR A 289 10.90 -8.75 0.43
N PHE A 290 9.86 -8.90 -0.38
CA PHE A 290 10.01 -9.01 -1.83
C PHE A 290 10.26 -7.62 -2.44
N VAL A 291 11.53 -7.31 -2.70
CA VAL A 291 11.89 -6.13 -3.49
C VAL A 291 11.68 -6.48 -4.95
N ASP A 292 10.61 -5.94 -5.53
CA ASP A 292 10.24 -6.21 -6.91
C ASP A 292 11.22 -5.56 -7.91
N GLY A 293 11.19 -5.98 -9.17
CA GLY A 293 12.00 -5.39 -10.24
C GLY A 293 11.64 -3.93 -10.51
N LEU A 294 12.54 -3.20 -11.19
CA LEU A 294 12.31 -1.79 -11.54
C LEU A 294 11.10 -1.59 -12.47
N ASP A 295 10.86 -2.53 -13.38
CA ASP A 295 9.80 -2.45 -14.41
C ASP A 295 8.48 -3.10 -13.97
N SER A 296 8.30 -3.37 -12.68
CA SER A 296 7.07 -3.99 -12.20
C SER A 296 5.86 -3.07 -12.36
N VAL A 297 4.88 -3.58 -13.10
CA VAL A 297 3.55 -2.95 -13.29
C VAL A 297 2.70 -3.05 -12.01
N ASP A 298 3.09 -3.93 -11.07
CA ASP A 298 2.31 -4.29 -9.87
C ASP A 298 2.58 -3.43 -8.64
N ASP A 299 3.31 -2.30 -8.74
CA ASP A 299 3.43 -1.36 -7.63
C ASP A 299 2.06 -0.64 -7.43
N VAL A 300 1.17 -1.28 -6.68
CA VAL A 300 -0.27 -0.97 -6.53
C VAL A 300 -0.52 0.45 -6.00
N ASP A 301 0.37 0.99 -5.16
CA ASP A 301 0.26 2.34 -4.59
C ASP A 301 1.51 3.18 -4.93
N LYS A 302 1.30 4.27 -5.68
CA LYS A 302 2.36 5.25 -6.02
C LYS A 302 3.00 5.85 -4.77
N TYR A 303 2.24 6.01 -3.69
CA TYR A 303 2.60 6.85 -2.55
C TYR A 303 3.16 6.08 -1.35
N VAL A 304 3.06 4.75 -1.34
CA VAL A 304 3.49 3.92 -0.21
C VAL A 304 4.18 2.67 -0.73
N ALA A 305 5.45 2.50 -0.34
CA ALA A 305 6.12 1.21 -0.43
C ALA A 305 5.73 0.38 0.80
N PRO A 306 5.56 -0.96 0.69
CA PRO A 306 5.04 -1.79 1.77
C PRO A 306 6.01 -1.80 2.97
N PRO A 307 5.67 -1.12 4.09
CA PRO A 307 6.55 -1.05 5.24
C PRO A 307 6.42 -2.31 6.09
N PHE A 308 7.54 -2.76 6.60
CA PHE A 308 7.61 -3.64 7.76
C PHE A 308 7.66 -2.77 9.03
N MET A 309 6.99 -3.18 10.10
CA MET A 309 7.02 -2.49 11.39
C MET A 309 7.13 -3.47 12.55
N CYS A 310 8.03 -3.19 13.49
CA CYS A 310 8.14 -3.89 14.76
C CYS A 310 7.67 -2.98 15.90
N ILE A 311 6.85 -3.52 16.79
CA ILE A 311 6.28 -2.81 17.94
C ILE A 311 6.67 -3.55 19.22
N VAL A 312 7.21 -2.79 20.17
CA VAL A 312 7.53 -3.25 21.53
C VAL A 312 6.78 -2.38 22.51
N GLU A 313 6.03 -3.02 23.41
CA GLU A 313 5.21 -2.37 24.42
C GLU A 313 5.76 -2.67 25.81
N GLU A 314 5.89 -1.63 26.63
CA GLU A 314 6.28 -1.69 28.03
C GLU A 314 5.15 -1.09 28.90
N LYS A 315 4.61 -1.87 29.84
CA LYS A 315 3.55 -1.39 30.73
C LYS A 315 4.11 -0.38 31.74
N ARG A 316 3.44 0.76 31.92
CA ARG A 316 3.76 1.73 32.97
C ARG A 316 2.66 1.74 34.03
N GLY A 317 2.97 1.13 35.17
CA GLY A 317 2.08 1.12 36.34
C GLY A 317 1.19 -0.13 36.44
N PRO A 318 0.36 -0.20 37.51
CA PRO A 318 -0.45 -1.37 37.82
C PRO A 318 -1.73 -1.49 36.97
N HIS A 319 -2.13 -0.41 36.27
CA HIS A 319 -3.32 -0.40 35.41
C HIS A 319 -2.93 -0.68 33.95
N ASP A 320 -3.72 -1.50 33.25
CA ASP A 320 -3.54 -1.84 31.82
C ASP A 320 -3.74 -0.64 30.85
N GLY A 321 -3.92 0.58 31.38
CA GLY A 321 -4.24 1.79 30.62
C GLY A 321 -3.02 2.44 29.99
N ASP A 322 -2.00 2.74 30.79
CA ASP A 322 -0.86 3.57 30.38
C ASP A 322 0.33 2.72 29.99
N VAL A 323 0.81 2.91 28.77
CA VAL A 323 1.88 2.10 28.20
C VAL A 323 2.90 2.98 27.50
N HIS A 324 4.13 2.51 27.48
CA HIS A 324 5.19 3.07 26.66
C HIS A 324 5.40 2.17 25.45
N ILE A 325 5.33 2.73 24.24
CA ILE A 325 5.47 1.99 22.99
C ILE A 325 6.73 2.49 22.28
N GLY A 326 7.64 1.57 21.98
CA GLY A 326 8.73 1.76 21.04
C GLY A 326 8.41 1.07 19.72
N LEU A 327 8.61 1.78 18.61
CA LEU A 327 8.45 1.19 17.29
C LEU A 327 9.58 1.54 16.35
N ILE A 328 9.81 0.64 15.40
CA ILE A 328 10.66 0.87 14.24
C ILE A 328 9.96 0.34 12.99
N SER A 329 9.97 1.12 11.93
CA SER A 329 9.43 0.77 10.64
C SER A 329 10.51 0.94 9.59
N ILE A 330 10.59 -0.02 8.68
CA ILE A 330 11.52 -0.02 7.56
C ILE A 330 10.75 -0.38 6.30
N CYS A 331 11.06 0.30 5.20
CA CYS A 331 10.60 -0.07 3.88
C CYS A 331 11.76 -0.76 3.14
N PRO A 332 11.86 -2.10 3.09
CA PRO A 332 12.98 -2.77 2.42
C PRO A 332 13.13 -2.36 0.95
N SER A 333 12.02 -2.07 0.27
CA SER A 333 12.04 -1.61 -1.11
C SER A 333 12.66 -0.23 -1.30
N THR A 334 12.70 0.63 -0.28
CA THR A 334 13.26 1.98 -0.38
C THR A 334 14.39 2.25 0.59
N GLY A 335 14.65 1.40 1.58
CA GLY A 335 15.69 1.61 2.60
C GLY A 335 15.40 2.73 3.59
N ASP A 336 14.18 3.26 3.62
CA ASP A 336 13.78 4.28 4.59
C ASP A 336 13.51 3.64 5.96
N VAL A 337 14.10 4.20 7.01
CA VAL A 337 13.93 3.74 8.40
C VAL A 337 13.29 4.87 9.22
N ILE A 338 12.16 4.55 9.85
CA ILE A 338 11.40 5.46 10.70
C ILE A 338 11.30 4.83 12.08
N TRP A 339 11.61 5.59 13.13
CA TRP A 339 11.46 5.12 14.51
C TRP A 339 10.67 6.12 15.36
N ASP A 340 10.02 5.64 16.41
CA ASP A 340 9.37 6.49 17.40
C ASP A 340 9.29 5.82 18.77
N ALA A 341 9.20 6.64 19.82
CA ALA A 341 8.89 6.18 21.16
C ALA A 341 7.96 7.18 21.83
N PHE A 342 6.83 6.71 22.33
CA PHE A 342 5.78 7.56 22.89
C PHE A 342 5.03 6.85 24.02
N GLU A 343 4.33 7.63 24.83
CA GLU A 343 3.40 7.15 25.84
C GLU A 343 1.99 7.15 25.23
N ASP A 344 1.20 6.14 25.56
CA ASP A 344 -0.14 5.98 25.02
C ASP A 344 -1.13 5.52 26.09
N THR A 345 -2.38 5.95 25.93
CA THR A 345 -3.48 5.70 26.86
C THR A 345 -4.35 4.55 26.39
N LEU A 346 -5.35 4.15 27.19
CA LEU A 346 -6.25 3.01 26.92
C LEU A 346 -6.88 3.00 25.51
N MET A 347 -7.03 4.15 24.86
CA MET A 347 -7.62 4.27 23.52
C MET A 347 -6.62 4.05 22.38
N ARG A 348 -5.32 4.01 22.67
CA ARG A 348 -4.18 3.91 21.73
C ARG A 348 -4.25 4.86 20.53
N LEU A 349 -4.66 6.11 20.76
CA LEU A 349 -4.81 7.11 19.70
C LEU A 349 -3.46 7.49 19.08
N GLU A 350 -2.39 7.50 19.89
CA GLU A 350 -1.05 7.78 19.39
C GLU A 350 -0.55 6.66 18.48
N LEU A 351 -0.73 5.40 18.87
CA LEU A 351 -0.43 4.24 18.03
C LEU A 351 -1.24 4.25 16.73
N GLU A 352 -2.55 4.50 16.83
CA GLU A 352 -3.46 4.60 15.68
C GLU A 352 -3.01 5.68 14.68
N THR A 353 -2.50 6.80 15.18
CA THR A 353 -1.91 7.86 14.37
C THR A 353 -0.69 7.36 13.60
N ARG A 354 0.25 6.65 14.23
CA ARG A 354 1.43 6.11 13.52
C ARG A 354 1.03 5.10 12.46
N LEU A 355 0.13 4.18 12.78
CA LEU A 355 -0.39 3.16 11.85
C LEU A 355 -1.07 3.80 10.63
N SER A 356 -1.86 4.85 10.82
CA SER A 356 -2.55 5.57 9.74
C SER A 356 -1.57 6.32 8.81
N HIS A 357 -0.49 6.85 9.38
CA HIS A 357 0.56 7.53 8.61
C HIS A 357 1.45 6.56 7.85
N THR A 358 1.92 5.48 8.47
CA THR A 358 2.88 4.54 7.86
C THR A 358 2.22 3.49 6.99
N LYS A 359 1.00 3.04 7.32
CA LYS A 359 0.28 1.93 6.67
C LYS A 359 1.18 0.68 6.50
N PRO A 360 1.61 0.04 7.61
CA PRO A 360 2.48 -1.13 7.53
C PRO A 360 1.77 -2.30 6.84
N ALA A 361 2.49 -3.01 5.96
CA ALA A 361 1.99 -4.21 5.30
C ALA A 361 2.34 -5.48 6.09
N GLU A 362 3.35 -5.41 6.97
CA GLU A 362 3.72 -6.50 7.86
C GLU A 362 4.10 -5.97 9.26
N LEU A 363 3.61 -6.65 10.30
CA LEU A 363 3.85 -6.36 11.70
C LEU A 363 4.64 -7.49 12.37
N LEU A 364 5.69 -7.14 13.11
CA LEU A 364 6.42 -8.04 13.99
C LEU A 364 6.11 -7.71 15.45
N LEU A 365 5.43 -8.64 16.14
CA LEU A 365 4.88 -8.43 17.47
C LEU A 365 5.41 -9.47 18.48
N HIS A 366 5.51 -9.07 19.75
CA HIS A 366 5.86 -10.01 20.82
C HIS A 366 4.67 -10.93 21.15
N GLN A 367 4.88 -12.24 21.18
CA GLN A 367 3.85 -13.20 21.58
C GLN A 367 3.53 -13.06 23.08
N GLY A 368 2.30 -12.62 23.41
CA GLY A 368 1.84 -12.46 24.80
C GLY A 368 2.38 -11.23 25.53
N GLY A 369 3.11 -10.34 24.85
CA GLY A 369 3.68 -9.13 25.42
C GLY A 369 2.82 -7.87 25.32
N LEU A 370 1.76 -7.91 24.51
CA LEU A 370 0.90 -6.75 24.24
C LEU A 370 -0.27 -6.70 25.22
N THR A 371 -0.75 -5.51 25.54
CA THR A 371 -2.01 -5.37 26.27
C THR A 371 -3.21 -5.69 25.37
N LYS A 372 -4.33 -6.10 25.98
CA LYS A 372 -5.59 -6.37 25.26
C LYS A 372 -6.08 -5.16 24.45
N ALA A 373 -5.79 -3.94 24.90
CA ALA A 373 -6.14 -2.72 24.17
C ALA A 373 -5.34 -2.60 22.86
N THR A 374 -4.02 -2.82 22.93
CA THR A 374 -3.14 -2.82 21.75
C THR A 374 -3.53 -3.94 20.79
N GLU A 375 -3.75 -5.16 21.28
CA GLU A 375 -4.15 -6.31 20.44
C GLU A 375 -5.46 -6.04 19.69
N LYS A 376 -6.46 -5.44 20.36
CA LYS A 376 -7.72 -5.06 19.71
C LYS A 376 -7.52 -4.08 18.56
N ILE A 377 -6.70 -3.06 18.75
CA ILE A 377 -6.45 -2.04 17.72
C ILE A 377 -5.66 -2.61 16.55
N LEU A 378 -4.63 -3.41 16.82
CA LEU A 378 -3.88 -4.09 15.75
C LEU A 378 -4.78 -5.07 14.97
N SER A 379 -5.64 -5.84 15.66
CA SER A 379 -6.59 -6.75 15.00
C SER A 379 -7.62 -6.02 14.12
N HIS A 380 -7.99 -4.80 14.49
CA HIS A 380 -8.88 -3.96 13.71
C HIS A 380 -8.21 -3.50 12.40
N PHE A 381 -6.99 -2.98 12.50
CA PHE A 381 -6.21 -2.57 11.33
C PHE A 381 -5.91 -3.73 10.36
N THR A 382 -5.66 -4.93 10.89
CA THR A 382 -5.47 -6.12 10.04
C THR A 382 -6.75 -6.54 9.32
N THR A 383 -7.93 -6.30 9.92
CA THR A 383 -9.24 -6.73 9.37
C THR A 383 -9.80 -5.74 8.33
N ILE A 384 -9.67 -4.43 8.55
CA ILE A 384 -10.15 -3.39 7.61
C ILE A 384 -9.43 -3.45 6.25
N SER A 385 -8.18 -3.94 6.24
CA SER A 385 -7.35 -3.99 5.03
C SER A 385 -7.80 -5.05 4.01
N SER A 386 -8.94 -5.71 4.23
CA SER A 386 -9.50 -6.79 3.39
C SER A 386 -9.89 -6.36 1.96
N ILE A 387 -9.93 -5.06 1.65
CA ILE A 387 -10.17 -4.55 0.29
C ILE A 387 -8.85 -4.45 -0.54
N GLY A 388 -7.67 -4.69 0.06
CA GLY A 388 -6.37 -4.47 -0.61
C GLY A 388 -5.20 -5.35 -0.14
N GLY A 389 -5.46 -6.55 0.36
CA GLY A 389 -4.44 -7.42 0.96
C GLY A 389 -4.28 -7.12 2.46
N GLY A 390 -4.54 -8.11 3.31
CA GLY A 390 -4.49 -7.94 4.76
C GLY A 390 -3.08 -7.67 5.27
N ILE A 391 -2.96 -6.91 6.36
CA ILE A 391 -1.68 -6.70 7.05
C ILE A 391 -1.25 -8.05 7.64
N ARG A 392 -0.06 -8.52 7.24
CA ARG A 392 0.51 -9.76 7.76
C ARG A 392 1.03 -9.54 9.18
N VAL A 393 0.76 -10.46 10.09
CA VAL A 393 1.31 -10.45 11.46
C VAL A 393 2.26 -11.63 11.65
N GLU A 394 3.45 -11.34 12.15
CA GLU A 394 4.46 -12.31 12.55
C GLU A 394 4.78 -12.13 14.04
N HIS A 395 5.02 -13.23 14.76
CA HIS A 395 5.32 -13.19 16.19
C HIS A 395 6.74 -13.66 16.51
N PHE A 396 7.37 -13.02 17.50
CA PHE A 396 8.59 -13.53 18.14
C PHE A 396 8.31 -13.96 19.59
N GLN A 397 8.95 -15.06 19.99
CA GLN A 397 8.66 -15.78 21.24
C GLN A 397 9.22 -15.09 22.49
N ALA A 398 10.48 -14.67 22.48
CA ALA A 398 11.16 -14.10 23.65
C ALA A 398 11.64 -12.68 23.35
N LEU A 399 11.29 -11.72 24.22
CA LEU A 399 11.80 -10.36 24.16
C LEU A 399 13.26 -10.34 24.61
N MET A 400 14.13 -9.67 23.84
CA MET A 400 15.55 -9.53 24.21
C MET A 400 15.67 -8.44 25.29
N PRO A 401 16.42 -8.68 26.37
CA PRO A 401 16.86 -7.62 27.25
C PRO A 401 17.63 -6.54 26.47
N TYR A 402 17.58 -5.30 26.95
CA TYR A 402 18.27 -4.18 26.30
C TYR A 402 19.77 -4.43 26.08
N THR A 403 20.44 -5.07 27.06
CA THR A 403 21.88 -5.40 26.97
C THR A 403 22.17 -6.33 25.81
N ASP A 404 21.35 -7.35 25.63
CA ASP A 404 21.52 -8.38 24.61
C ASP A 404 21.17 -7.82 23.22
N ALA A 405 20.12 -7.01 23.15
CA ALA A 405 19.74 -6.27 21.95
C ALA A 405 20.88 -5.34 21.49
N TYR A 406 21.45 -4.56 22.41
CA TYR A 406 22.57 -3.65 22.11
C TYR A 406 23.83 -4.41 21.67
N SER A 407 24.14 -5.52 22.33
CA SER A 407 25.25 -6.41 21.97
C SER A 407 25.07 -6.98 20.55
N TYR A 408 23.88 -7.49 20.24
CA TYR A 408 23.55 -8.02 18.91
C TYR A 408 23.72 -6.97 17.80
N ILE A 409 23.26 -5.74 18.05
CA ILE A 409 23.40 -4.63 17.10
C ILE A 409 24.89 -4.28 16.91
N THR A 410 25.65 -4.22 18.00
CA THR A 410 27.09 -3.92 17.95
C THR A 410 27.85 -4.98 17.14
N ASP A 411 27.55 -6.26 17.37
CA ASP A 411 28.12 -7.38 16.63
C ASP A 411 27.78 -7.32 15.13
N PHE A 412 26.57 -6.89 14.78
CA PHE A 412 26.14 -6.75 13.39
C PHE A 412 27.01 -5.73 12.64
N TYR A 413 27.15 -4.52 13.18
CA TYR A 413 27.99 -3.48 12.57
C TYR A 413 29.49 -3.85 12.59
N ALA A 414 29.93 -4.61 13.59
CA ALA A 414 31.32 -5.08 13.65
C ALA A 414 31.65 -6.14 12.59
N LYS A 415 30.70 -7.02 12.25
CA LYS A 415 30.88 -8.11 11.25
C LYS A 415 30.83 -7.61 9.81
N LYS A 416 30.06 -6.56 9.53
CA LYS A 416 29.89 -6.00 8.17
C LYS A 416 30.98 -4.98 7.79
N LYS A 417 32.10 -4.94 8.54
CA LYS A 417 33.26 -4.08 8.25
C LYS A 417 33.86 -4.36 6.85
N PRO A 418 34.14 -3.33 6.04
CA PRO A 418 35.00 -3.47 4.87
C PRO A 418 36.48 -3.59 5.28
N GLY A 419 37.32 -4.07 4.35
CA GLY A 419 38.76 -4.22 4.50
C GLY A 419 39.55 -2.92 4.74
N PRO A 420 40.90 -2.98 4.77
CA PRO A 420 41.72 -2.06 5.53
C PRO A 420 42.19 -0.84 4.71
N MET A 421 41.32 0.09 4.32
CA MET A 421 41.75 1.41 3.85
C MET A 421 40.65 2.49 4.03
N VAL A 422 40.75 3.27 5.12
CA VAL A 422 40.61 4.75 5.28
C VAL A 422 39.78 5.15 6.52
N SER A 423 40.45 5.69 7.56
CA SER A 423 39.90 6.44 8.73
C SER A 423 38.64 5.87 9.43
N ASP A 424 38.56 4.55 9.57
CA ASP A 424 37.32 3.81 9.88
C ASP A 424 36.86 3.76 11.35
N ASN A 425 37.74 4.13 12.30
CA ASN A 425 37.38 4.15 13.73
C ASN A 425 36.36 5.26 14.06
N VAL A 426 36.27 6.30 13.23
CA VAL A 426 35.36 7.44 13.44
C VAL A 426 33.94 7.12 12.95
N ARG A 427 33.78 6.41 11.83
CA ARG A 427 32.46 6.11 11.23
C ARG A 427 31.68 5.08 12.04
N SER A 428 32.35 4.00 12.47
CA SER A 428 31.76 2.98 13.34
C SER A 428 31.44 3.53 14.74
N GLY A 429 32.32 4.38 15.29
CA GLY A 429 32.06 5.10 16.54
C GLY A 429 30.84 6.03 16.43
N LYS A 430 30.67 6.72 15.30
CA LYS A 430 29.50 7.59 15.06
C LYS A 430 28.19 6.82 14.97
N ILE A 431 28.16 5.71 14.23
CA ILE A 431 26.97 4.84 14.11
C ILE A 431 26.51 4.32 15.48
N LEU A 432 27.46 3.83 16.28
CA LEU A 432 27.17 3.33 17.64
C LEU A 432 26.75 4.47 18.57
N ALA A 433 27.31 5.67 18.42
CA ALA A 433 26.87 6.85 19.14
C ALA A 433 25.41 7.20 18.79
N ASP A 434 25.04 7.21 17.51
CA ASP A 434 23.67 7.47 17.05
C ASP A 434 22.68 6.46 17.67
N ILE A 435 23.04 5.17 17.70
CA ILE A 435 22.22 4.11 18.30
C ILE A 435 22.10 4.28 19.81
N SER A 436 23.15 4.73 20.49
CA SER A 436 23.12 4.99 21.93
C SER A 436 22.15 6.11 22.32
N HIS A 437 21.82 7.02 21.39
CA HIS A 437 20.82 8.07 21.59
C HIS A 437 19.38 7.58 21.41
N LEU A 438 19.16 6.37 20.89
CA LEU A 438 17.82 5.81 20.71
C LEU A 438 17.20 5.35 22.06
N PRO A 439 15.88 5.50 22.25
CA PRO A 439 15.19 4.95 23.40
C PRO A 439 15.36 3.43 23.54
N LYS A 440 15.39 2.91 24.77
CA LYS A 440 15.62 1.48 25.04
C LYS A 440 14.64 0.55 24.31
N SER A 441 13.36 0.89 24.31
CA SER A 441 12.29 0.15 23.63
C SER A 441 12.52 0.08 22.10
N VAL A 442 13.00 1.18 21.51
CA VAL A 442 13.34 1.26 20.08
C VAL A 442 14.57 0.41 19.74
N VAL A 443 15.60 0.40 20.59
CA VAL A 443 16.78 -0.46 20.42
C VAL A 443 16.39 -1.94 20.43
N VAL A 444 15.49 -2.34 21.33
CA VAL A 444 14.98 -3.72 21.37
C VAL A 444 14.18 -4.05 20.10
N ALA A 445 13.32 -3.13 19.64
CA ALA A 445 12.57 -3.29 18.40
C ALA A 445 13.49 -3.39 17.16
N LEU A 446 14.56 -2.59 17.12
CA LEU A 446 15.58 -2.60 16.07
C LEU A 446 16.31 -3.96 16.04
N ALA A 447 16.76 -4.48 17.19
CA ALA A 447 17.45 -5.77 17.24
C ALA A 447 16.57 -6.92 16.72
N HIS A 448 15.29 -6.95 17.11
CA HIS A 448 14.34 -7.95 16.58
C HIS A 448 14.06 -7.78 15.09
N SER A 449 13.96 -6.54 14.61
CA SER A 449 13.78 -6.24 13.18
C SER A 449 14.99 -6.72 12.36
N MET A 450 16.21 -6.46 12.83
CA MET A 450 17.45 -6.93 12.20
C MET A 450 17.53 -8.47 12.21
N LYS A 451 17.20 -9.10 13.35
CA LYS A 451 17.16 -10.57 13.45
C LYS A 451 16.13 -11.18 12.51
N TYR A 452 14.96 -10.57 12.33
CA TYR A 452 13.95 -11.04 11.39
C TYR A 452 14.43 -10.86 9.95
N LEU A 453 14.82 -9.66 9.54
CA LEU A 453 15.23 -9.32 8.18
C LEU A 453 16.53 -10.00 7.75
N SER A 454 17.39 -10.41 8.69
CA SER A 454 18.59 -11.21 8.37
C SER A 454 18.25 -12.58 7.77
N LYS A 455 17.10 -13.17 8.13
CA LYS A 455 16.61 -14.42 7.51
C LYS A 455 16.26 -14.27 6.02
N PHE A 456 16.02 -13.04 5.58
CA PHE A 456 15.68 -12.68 4.21
C PHE A 456 16.88 -12.11 3.43
N GLY A 457 18.04 -11.92 4.09
CA GLY A 457 19.19 -11.24 3.49
C GLY A 457 19.02 -9.72 3.34
N LEU A 458 18.10 -9.10 4.08
CA LEU A 458 17.74 -7.67 3.94
C LEU A 458 18.18 -6.80 5.11
N ALA A 459 18.86 -7.37 6.10
CA ALA A 459 19.34 -6.63 7.28
C ALA A 459 20.31 -5.50 6.94
N ASP A 460 20.94 -5.55 5.75
CA ASP A 460 21.91 -4.55 5.31
C ASP A 460 21.28 -3.15 5.14
N ALA A 461 19.97 -3.04 4.97
CA ALA A 461 19.32 -1.71 4.93
C ALA A 461 19.45 -0.88 6.22
N PHE A 462 19.89 -1.48 7.33
CA PHE A 462 20.21 -0.74 8.55
C PHE A 462 21.65 -0.20 8.59
N LEU A 463 22.50 -0.46 7.58
CA LEU A 463 23.92 -0.08 7.63
C LEU A 463 24.18 1.43 7.74
N GLU A 464 23.30 2.26 7.16
CA GLU A 464 23.45 3.73 7.15
C GLU A 464 22.47 4.39 8.12
N THR A 465 22.92 4.65 9.36
CA THR A 465 22.11 5.30 10.41
C THR A 465 21.76 6.76 10.10
N ASN A 466 22.49 7.41 9.19
CA ASN A 466 22.22 8.80 8.78
C ASN A 466 20.79 8.99 8.22
N PHE A 467 20.15 7.91 7.75
CA PHE A 467 18.80 7.93 7.20
C PHE A 467 17.72 7.49 8.19
N PHE A 468 18.06 7.31 9.48
CA PHE A 468 17.09 6.98 10.52
C PHE A 468 16.34 8.24 10.90
N THR A 469 15.06 8.27 10.58
CA THR A 469 14.20 9.43 10.83
C THR A 469 13.29 9.18 12.03
N LYS A 470 13.26 10.12 12.96
CA LYS A 470 12.26 10.08 14.04
C LYS A 470 10.90 10.46 13.46
N PHE A 471 9.86 9.69 13.78
CA PHE A 471 8.51 9.93 13.27
C PHE A 471 7.95 11.27 13.76
N SER A 472 7.99 11.50 15.07
CA SER A 472 7.50 12.73 15.70
C SER A 472 8.66 13.67 16.04
N THR A 473 8.66 14.86 15.44
CA THR A 473 9.64 15.91 15.72
C THR A 473 8.93 17.24 15.94
N ARG A 474 9.55 18.13 16.71
CA ARG A 474 8.99 19.47 17.02
C ARG A 474 8.89 20.39 15.81
N ALA A 475 9.53 20.04 14.70
CA ALA A 475 9.49 20.80 13.45
C ALA A 475 8.21 20.56 12.63
N HIS A 476 7.44 19.52 12.96
CA HIS A 476 6.27 19.10 12.21
C HIS A 476 5.01 19.08 13.07
N MET A 477 3.90 19.50 12.48
CA MET A 477 2.56 19.33 13.02
C MET A 477 2.12 17.90 12.76
N LEU A 478 1.86 17.15 13.83
CA LEU A 478 1.36 15.79 13.71
C LEU A 478 -0.17 15.81 13.57
N LEU A 479 -0.67 15.47 12.38
CA LEU A 479 -2.10 15.26 12.19
C LEU A 479 -2.50 13.88 12.75
N ALA A 480 -3.40 13.88 13.73
CA ALA A 480 -3.95 12.67 14.32
C ALA A 480 -4.73 11.83 13.30
N ALA A 481 -4.88 10.52 13.54
CA ALA A 481 -5.59 9.61 12.63
C ALA A 481 -7.00 10.09 12.27
N ASN A 482 -7.77 10.51 13.28
CA ASN A 482 -9.12 11.06 13.09
C ASN A 482 -9.10 12.29 12.16
N THR A 483 -8.10 13.16 12.30
CA THR A 483 -7.99 14.40 11.52
C THR A 483 -7.57 14.11 10.08
N LEU A 484 -6.70 13.13 9.86
CA LEU A 484 -6.38 12.66 8.51
C LEU A 484 -7.61 12.14 7.76
N GLN A 485 -8.48 11.42 8.48
CA GLN A 485 -9.70 10.85 7.93
C GLN A 485 -10.79 11.92 7.73
N ASN A 486 -11.10 12.70 8.76
CA ASN A 486 -12.13 13.76 8.73
C ASN A 486 -11.87 14.84 7.68
N LEU A 487 -10.61 15.16 7.43
CA LEU A 487 -10.19 16.12 6.41
C LEU A 487 -9.86 15.46 5.05
N GLU A 488 -10.02 14.14 4.93
CA GLU A 488 -9.76 13.36 3.71
C GLU A 488 -8.38 13.66 3.11
N ILE A 489 -7.34 13.68 3.95
CA ILE A 489 -6.00 14.12 3.58
C ILE A 489 -5.37 13.17 2.55
N TYR A 490 -5.43 11.86 2.80
CA TYR A 490 -4.82 10.84 1.93
C TYR A 490 -5.80 10.13 1.00
N ARG A 491 -7.04 9.94 1.45
CA ARG A 491 -8.10 9.24 0.72
C ARG A 491 -9.44 9.82 1.12
N ASN A 492 -10.42 9.70 0.24
CA ASN A 492 -11.80 10.04 0.57
C ASN A 492 -12.43 8.95 1.46
N GLU A 493 -13.57 9.27 2.08
CA GLU A 493 -14.34 8.34 2.91
C GLU A 493 -15.41 7.56 2.11
N THR A 494 -15.66 7.92 0.85
CA THR A 494 -16.76 7.35 0.05
C THR A 494 -16.38 6.07 -0.69
N ASP A 495 -15.23 6.06 -1.37
CA ASP A 495 -14.72 4.90 -2.14
C ASP A 495 -13.31 4.47 -1.69
N TYR A 496 -12.74 5.14 -0.68
CA TYR A 496 -11.41 4.90 -0.12
C TYR A 496 -10.25 5.08 -1.13
N THR A 497 -10.50 5.71 -2.27
CA THR A 497 -9.47 6.03 -3.26
C THR A 497 -8.79 7.36 -2.95
N THR A 498 -7.66 7.59 -3.61
CA THR A 498 -6.93 8.87 -3.50
C THR A 498 -7.64 9.99 -4.24
N ARG A 499 -8.49 9.72 -5.24
CA ARG A 499 -9.20 10.76 -5.99
C ARG A 499 -10.16 11.50 -5.07
N GLY A 500 -10.14 12.83 -5.12
CA GLY A 500 -10.95 13.66 -4.24
C GLY A 500 -10.38 13.88 -2.84
N SER A 501 -9.17 13.41 -2.55
CA SER A 501 -8.41 13.75 -1.33
C SER A 501 -7.54 14.99 -1.52
N LEU A 502 -7.02 15.57 -0.42
CA LEU A 502 -6.04 16.66 -0.50
C LEU A 502 -4.75 16.22 -1.22
N MET A 503 -4.29 14.98 -0.98
CA MET A 503 -3.12 14.42 -1.64
C MET A 503 -3.27 14.41 -3.17
N TRP A 504 -4.47 14.12 -3.69
CA TRP A 504 -4.73 14.15 -5.13
C TRP A 504 -4.66 15.55 -5.74
N ILE A 505 -5.07 16.57 -4.99
CA ILE A 505 -4.96 17.97 -5.45
C ILE A 505 -3.49 18.39 -5.55
N LEU A 506 -2.71 18.05 -4.52
CA LEU A 506 -1.32 18.49 -4.39
C LEU A 506 -0.33 17.69 -5.24
N ASP A 507 -0.65 16.43 -5.58
CA ASP A 507 0.26 15.57 -6.32
C ASP A 507 0.27 15.83 -7.83
N ARG A 508 1.37 16.42 -8.28
CA ARG A 508 1.79 16.64 -9.67
C ARG A 508 3.21 16.13 -9.92
N THR A 509 3.73 15.32 -9.00
CA THR A 509 5.09 14.73 -9.03
C THR A 509 5.28 13.84 -10.25
N LYS A 510 6.51 13.83 -10.79
CA LYS A 510 6.89 13.01 -11.95
C LYS A 510 7.54 11.68 -11.54
N THR A 511 8.04 11.60 -10.33
CA THR A 511 8.77 10.44 -9.80
C THR A 511 8.01 9.80 -8.65
N ARG A 512 8.22 8.49 -8.44
CA ARG A 512 7.59 7.77 -7.31
C ARG A 512 8.16 8.17 -5.96
N PHE A 513 9.48 8.36 -5.88
CA PHE A 513 10.12 8.84 -4.64
C PHE A 513 9.69 10.28 -4.28
N GLY A 514 9.44 11.14 -5.27
CA GLY A 514 8.80 12.45 -5.06
C GLY A 514 7.39 12.31 -4.51
N GLY A 515 6.55 11.47 -5.10
CA GLY A 515 5.19 11.20 -4.59
C GLY A 515 5.16 10.69 -3.15
N ARG A 516 6.08 9.77 -2.78
CA ARG A 516 6.24 9.29 -1.39
C ARG A 516 6.64 10.40 -0.42
N LEU A 517 7.58 11.26 -0.82
CA LEU A 517 8.00 12.40 0.01
C LEU A 517 6.88 13.45 0.15
N LEU A 518 6.14 13.74 -0.93
CA LEU A 518 5.01 14.66 -0.88
C LEU A 518 3.94 14.16 0.08
N ARG A 519 3.64 12.85 0.08
CA ARG A 519 2.73 12.25 1.05
C ARG A 519 3.18 12.52 2.49
N TYR A 520 4.49 12.41 2.76
CA TYR A 520 5.06 12.74 4.07
C TYR A 520 4.89 14.23 4.42
N TRP A 521 5.11 15.16 3.47
CA TRP A 521 4.91 16.60 3.70
C TRP A 521 3.46 16.95 4.00
N VAL A 522 2.50 16.35 3.29
CA VAL A 522 1.07 16.63 3.43
C VAL A 522 0.53 16.12 4.76
N GLY A 523 0.95 14.93 5.22
CA GLY A 523 0.55 14.41 6.51
C GLY A 523 1.21 15.08 7.71
N ARG A 524 2.37 15.73 7.50
CA ARG A 524 3.18 16.34 8.56
C ARG A 524 3.62 17.76 8.16
N PRO A 525 2.69 18.73 8.15
CA PRO A 525 3.00 20.11 7.80
C PRO A 525 4.07 20.70 8.73
N LEU A 526 4.76 21.75 8.29
CA LEU A 526 5.84 22.36 9.08
C LEU A 526 5.30 23.31 10.16
N VAL A 527 5.95 23.26 11.32
CA VAL A 527 5.82 24.25 12.41
C VAL A 527 7.08 25.14 12.47
N ASP A 528 8.18 24.70 11.86
CA ASP A 528 9.38 25.52 11.71
C ASP A 528 9.20 26.59 10.61
N LYS A 529 9.19 27.85 11.05
CA LYS A 529 9.03 29.02 10.18
C LYS A 529 10.13 29.18 9.15
N VAL A 530 11.38 28.85 9.51
CA VAL A 530 12.53 29.03 8.61
C VAL A 530 12.44 28.01 7.49
N ALA A 531 12.24 26.74 7.82
CA ALA A 531 12.06 25.68 6.83
C ALA A 531 10.84 25.93 5.93
N LEU A 532 9.73 26.44 6.49
CA LEU A 532 8.54 26.73 5.72
C LEU A 532 8.74 27.88 4.73
N ARG A 533 9.39 28.98 5.18
CA ARG A 533 9.75 30.10 4.30
C ARG A 533 10.65 29.64 3.16
N GLN A 534 11.71 28.88 3.46
CA GLN A 534 12.61 28.33 2.42
C GLN A 534 11.86 27.52 1.36
N ARG A 535 10.81 26.76 1.74
CA ARG A 535 9.97 26.04 0.77
C ARG A 535 9.12 27.00 -0.08
N ILE A 536 8.45 27.96 0.54
CA ILE A 536 7.59 28.92 -0.16
C ILE A 536 8.43 29.78 -1.12
N ASP A 537 9.59 30.24 -0.67
CA ASP A 537 10.53 31.05 -1.48
C ASP A 537 11.04 30.23 -2.68
N ALA A 538 11.35 28.94 -2.49
CA ALA A 538 11.71 28.05 -3.59
C ALA A 538 10.55 27.88 -4.61
N VAL A 539 9.31 27.74 -4.13
CA VAL A 539 8.13 27.62 -5.01
C VAL A 539 7.90 28.92 -5.79
N GLU A 540 8.01 30.08 -5.14
CA GLU A 540 7.90 31.40 -5.78
C GLU A 540 8.98 31.61 -6.84
N GLU A 541 10.23 31.26 -6.53
CA GLU A 541 11.33 31.37 -7.48
C GLU A 541 11.14 30.44 -8.68
N ILE A 542 10.65 29.21 -8.49
CA ILE A 542 10.30 28.29 -9.60
C ILE A 542 9.19 28.87 -10.50
N LEU A 543 8.27 29.66 -9.95
CA LEU A 543 7.18 30.30 -10.71
C LEU A 543 7.67 31.53 -11.48
N ALA A 544 8.51 32.34 -10.86
CA ALA A 544 9.02 33.58 -11.43
C ALA A 544 10.16 33.37 -12.43
N SER A 545 11.01 32.36 -12.20
CA SER A 545 12.24 32.13 -12.94
C SER A 545 12.01 31.34 -14.23
N SER A 546 12.60 31.83 -15.33
CA SER A 546 12.73 31.13 -16.60
C SER A 546 14.11 30.46 -16.78
N SER A 547 14.85 30.26 -15.68
CA SER A 547 16.21 29.71 -15.68
C SER A 547 16.30 28.36 -16.41
N GLU A 548 17.25 28.27 -17.34
CA GLU A 548 17.54 27.04 -18.09
C GLU A 548 17.88 25.87 -17.16
N LYS A 549 18.54 26.13 -16.02
CA LYS A 549 18.88 25.10 -15.01
C LYS A 549 17.62 24.42 -14.44
N LEU A 550 16.57 25.19 -14.16
CA LEU A 550 15.29 24.64 -13.66
C LEU A 550 14.54 23.87 -14.75
N VAL A 551 14.61 24.34 -16.00
CA VAL A 551 14.03 23.64 -17.15
C VAL A 551 14.73 22.29 -17.35
N SER A 552 16.06 22.27 -17.34
CA SER A 552 16.88 21.06 -17.44
C SER A 552 16.59 20.08 -16.29
N LEU A 553 16.52 20.57 -15.05
CA LEU A 553 16.16 19.72 -13.90
C LEU A 553 14.76 19.11 -14.03
N ARG A 554 13.77 19.91 -14.46
CA ARG A 554 12.40 19.42 -14.71
C ARG A 554 12.37 18.38 -15.83
N GLN A 555 13.17 18.54 -16.88
CA GLN A 555 13.30 17.56 -17.95
C GLN A 555 14.03 16.29 -17.49
N ALA A 556 15.02 16.41 -16.60
CA ALA A 556 15.73 15.29 -16.00
C ALA A 556 14.78 14.37 -15.24
N LEU A 557 13.85 14.94 -14.45
CA LEU A 557 12.84 14.21 -13.67
C LEU A 557 11.85 13.39 -14.52
N LYS A 558 11.62 13.76 -15.79
CA LYS A 558 10.69 13.03 -16.67
C LYS A 558 11.25 11.67 -17.07
N GLY A 559 10.46 10.62 -16.85
CA GLY A 559 10.81 9.25 -17.26
C GLY A 559 11.91 8.60 -16.42
N LEU A 560 12.20 9.13 -15.22
CA LEU A 560 13.11 8.44 -14.30
C LEU A 560 12.45 7.18 -13.72
N PRO A 561 13.21 6.08 -13.60
CA PRO A 561 12.76 4.90 -12.86
C PRO A 561 12.74 5.19 -11.35
N ASP A 562 12.25 4.25 -10.54
CA ASP A 562 12.32 4.36 -9.09
C ASP A 562 13.76 4.13 -8.59
N LEU A 563 14.55 5.21 -8.58
CA LEU A 563 15.97 5.19 -8.19
C LEU A 563 16.16 4.73 -6.74
N ALA A 564 15.23 5.07 -5.83
CA ALA A 564 15.31 4.61 -4.44
C ALA A 564 15.25 3.08 -4.36
N LYS A 565 14.33 2.47 -5.13
CA LYS A 565 14.19 1.01 -5.25
C LYS A 565 15.38 0.36 -5.93
N GLY A 566 15.89 0.97 -7.00
CA GLY A 566 17.10 0.52 -7.68
C GLY A 566 18.33 0.47 -6.77
N LEU A 567 18.55 1.52 -5.97
CA LEU A 567 19.67 1.57 -5.01
C LEU A 567 19.57 0.46 -3.95
N CYS A 568 18.37 0.16 -3.44
CA CYS A 568 18.18 -0.93 -2.50
C CYS A 568 18.43 -2.30 -3.15
N ARG A 569 17.99 -2.50 -4.40
CA ARG A 569 18.31 -3.74 -5.15
C ARG A 569 19.81 -3.93 -5.37
N ILE A 570 20.55 -2.86 -5.64
CA ILE A 570 22.02 -2.90 -5.71
C ILE A 570 22.59 -3.29 -4.35
N HIS A 571 22.12 -2.63 -3.29
CA HIS A 571 22.58 -2.85 -1.93
C HIS A 571 22.39 -4.30 -1.45
N TYR A 572 21.28 -4.95 -1.82
CA TYR A 572 21.00 -6.35 -1.50
C TYR A 572 21.60 -7.37 -2.49
N GLY A 573 22.32 -6.93 -3.52
CA GLY A 573 22.86 -7.82 -4.56
C GLY A 573 21.78 -8.45 -5.46
N GLN A 574 20.58 -7.89 -5.49
CA GLN A 574 19.42 -8.39 -6.26
C GLN A 574 19.24 -7.68 -7.61
N CYS A 575 19.97 -6.60 -7.85
CA CYS A 575 19.90 -5.82 -9.09
C CYS A 575 20.41 -6.62 -10.30
N THR A 576 19.62 -6.76 -11.36
CA THR A 576 20.09 -7.43 -12.59
C THR A 576 20.98 -6.49 -13.43
N PRO A 577 21.84 -7.01 -14.34
CA PRO A 577 22.66 -6.16 -15.19
C PRO A 577 21.84 -5.18 -16.06
N GLN A 578 20.64 -5.61 -16.47
CA GLN A 578 19.69 -4.80 -17.25
C GLN A 578 19.17 -3.62 -16.42
N GLU A 579 18.77 -3.90 -15.17
CA GLU A 579 18.35 -2.89 -14.20
C GLU A 579 19.49 -1.92 -13.90
N LEU A 580 20.70 -2.42 -13.70
CA LEU A 580 21.88 -1.59 -13.46
C LEU A 580 22.16 -0.64 -14.64
N ALA A 581 22.03 -1.11 -15.88
CA ALA A 581 22.17 -0.26 -17.06
C ALA A 581 21.10 0.86 -17.11
N ILE A 582 19.85 0.56 -16.71
CA ILE A 582 18.78 1.56 -16.60
C ILE A 582 19.13 2.61 -15.52
N LEU A 583 19.60 2.17 -14.35
CA LEU A 583 19.96 3.07 -13.25
C LEU A 583 21.15 3.96 -13.60
N ILE A 584 22.22 3.41 -14.19
CA ILE A 584 23.38 4.20 -14.60
C ILE A 584 22.98 5.24 -15.65
N ARG A 585 22.15 4.88 -16.65
CA ARG A 585 21.64 5.85 -17.63
C ARG A 585 20.81 6.95 -16.98
N ALA A 586 19.98 6.61 -15.99
CA ALA A 586 19.18 7.59 -15.26
C ALA A 586 20.05 8.55 -14.43
N PHE A 587 21.04 8.04 -13.68
CA PHE A 587 22.00 8.87 -12.95
C PHE A 587 22.88 9.69 -13.88
N LYS A 588 23.27 9.15 -15.05
CA LYS A 588 23.97 9.91 -16.09
C LYS A 588 23.13 11.08 -16.60
N LYS A 589 21.85 10.87 -16.91
CA LYS A 589 20.93 11.94 -17.31
C LYS A 589 20.86 13.06 -16.26
N ILE A 590 20.87 12.70 -14.97
CA ILE A 590 20.89 13.67 -13.87
C ILE A 590 22.24 14.41 -13.82
N ALA A 591 23.34 13.67 -13.89
CA ALA A 591 24.70 14.22 -13.88
C ALA A 591 24.95 15.20 -15.04
N ASP A 592 24.45 14.88 -16.23
CA ASP A 592 24.56 15.71 -17.44
C ASP A 592 23.69 16.98 -17.36
N SER A 593 22.61 16.96 -16.56
CA SER A 593 21.70 18.10 -16.40
C SER A 593 22.22 19.22 -15.49
N VAL A 594 23.33 18.98 -14.80
CA VAL A 594 23.90 19.91 -13.81
C VAL A 594 25.33 20.28 -14.22
N GLU A 595 25.70 21.54 -14.09
CA GLU A 595 27.08 22.03 -14.33
C GLU A 595 27.97 21.81 -13.10
N ALA A 596 29.30 21.79 -13.27
CA ALA A 596 30.22 21.68 -12.13
C ALA A 596 30.43 23.06 -11.49
N ILE A 597 30.14 23.18 -10.19
CA ILE A 597 30.09 24.46 -9.46
C ILE A 597 30.77 24.30 -8.10
N GLU A 598 31.72 25.18 -7.78
CA GLU A 598 32.53 25.08 -6.56
C GLU A 598 31.78 25.43 -5.27
N LYS A 599 30.86 26.42 -5.30
CA LYS A 599 30.09 26.85 -4.13
C LYS A 599 28.59 26.93 -4.42
N PRO A 600 27.72 26.63 -3.43
CA PRO A 600 26.26 26.75 -3.58
C PRO A 600 25.80 28.16 -3.96
N SER A 601 26.52 29.20 -3.53
CA SER A 601 26.22 30.60 -3.85
C SER A 601 26.36 30.93 -5.33
N ASP A 602 27.20 30.20 -6.05
CA ASP A 602 27.59 30.54 -7.43
C ASP A 602 26.58 30.01 -8.45
N ILE A 603 25.55 29.29 -7.97
CA ILE A 603 24.47 28.73 -8.79
C ILE A 603 23.53 29.84 -9.26
N GLY A 604 23.33 30.88 -8.44
CA GLY A 604 22.58 32.09 -8.78
C GLY A 604 21.08 32.06 -8.49
N PHE A 605 20.59 31.16 -7.63
CA PHE A 605 19.21 31.24 -7.11
C PHE A 605 19.19 31.99 -5.77
N ASP A 606 18.09 32.69 -5.49
CA ASP A 606 17.84 33.34 -4.20
C ASP A 606 17.47 32.29 -3.14
N SER A 607 16.82 31.19 -3.53
CA SER A 607 16.45 30.10 -2.65
C SER A 607 17.64 29.23 -2.25
N VAL A 608 17.92 29.19 -0.95
CA VAL A 608 18.91 28.30 -0.33
C VAL A 608 18.63 26.83 -0.65
N LEU A 609 17.35 26.45 -0.70
CA LEU A 609 16.93 25.07 -0.94
C LEU A 609 17.25 24.62 -2.37
N LEU A 610 17.03 25.48 -3.37
CA LEU A 610 17.34 25.19 -4.77
C LEU A 610 18.85 25.10 -5.01
N ASN A 611 19.61 26.02 -4.39
CA ASN A 611 21.08 25.99 -4.44
C ASN A 611 21.63 24.69 -3.84
N ASP A 612 21.15 24.27 -2.67
CA ASP A 612 21.57 23.02 -2.03
C ASP A 612 21.23 21.76 -2.85
N ILE A 613 20.06 21.73 -3.49
CA ILE A 613 19.66 20.64 -4.40
C ILE A 613 20.66 20.53 -5.54
N ILE A 614 20.89 21.59 -6.30
CA ILE A 614 21.75 21.55 -7.49
C ILE A 614 23.20 21.25 -7.10
N PHE A 615 23.68 21.85 -6.01
CA PHE A 615 25.01 21.58 -5.47
C PHE A 615 25.18 20.11 -5.09
N SER A 616 24.17 19.48 -4.47
CA SER A 616 24.25 18.06 -4.10
C SER A 616 24.25 17.14 -5.33
N LEU A 617 23.50 17.49 -6.39
CA LEU A 617 23.35 16.66 -7.58
C LEU A 617 24.64 16.56 -8.41
N GLN A 618 25.51 17.57 -8.37
CA GLN A 618 26.77 17.53 -9.12
C GLN A 618 27.71 16.41 -8.66
N HIS A 619 27.63 16.01 -7.39
CA HIS A 619 28.47 14.96 -6.81
C HIS A 619 28.17 13.57 -7.38
N VAL A 620 27.07 13.41 -8.13
CA VAL A 620 26.73 12.17 -8.85
C VAL A 620 27.66 11.95 -10.05
N LYS A 621 28.29 13.00 -10.60
CA LYS A 621 29.17 12.91 -11.78
C LYS A 621 30.33 11.94 -11.60
N GLY A 622 31.03 12.01 -10.45
CA GLY A 622 32.17 11.14 -10.14
C GLY A 622 31.80 9.66 -10.14
N PRO A 623 30.85 9.22 -9.29
CA PRO A 623 30.38 7.84 -9.25
C PRO A 623 29.91 7.31 -10.61
N VAL A 624 29.20 8.13 -11.40
CA VAL A 624 28.72 7.71 -12.72
C VAL A 624 29.88 7.52 -13.70
N ALA A 625 30.85 8.44 -13.73
CA ALA A 625 32.02 8.31 -14.60
C ALA A 625 32.82 7.04 -14.26
N ASP A 626 33.04 6.77 -12.99
CA ASP A 626 33.76 5.57 -12.52
C ASP A 626 33.02 4.28 -12.86
N MET A 627 31.69 4.25 -12.73
CA MET A 627 30.90 3.08 -13.13
C MET A 627 30.94 2.85 -14.65
N LEU A 628 30.91 3.93 -15.45
CA LEU A 628 30.97 3.85 -16.91
C LEU A 628 32.34 3.45 -17.45
N SER A 629 33.44 3.73 -16.72
CA SER A 629 34.76 3.23 -17.10
C SER A 629 34.93 1.73 -16.88
N ILE A 630 34.08 1.12 -16.05
CA ILE A 630 34.16 -0.31 -15.70
C ILE A 630 33.20 -1.15 -16.54
N VAL A 631 32.00 -0.62 -16.84
CA VAL A 631 30.89 -1.38 -17.42
C VAL A 631 30.47 -0.86 -18.79
N ASN A 632 30.33 -1.78 -19.75
CA ASN A 632 29.69 -1.54 -21.02
C ASN A 632 28.15 -1.63 -20.90
N LEU A 633 27.47 -0.49 -21.10
CA LEU A 633 26.02 -0.39 -20.95
C LEU A 633 25.20 -1.21 -21.96
N ASN A 634 25.74 -1.49 -23.14
CA ASN A 634 25.02 -2.24 -24.18
C ASN A 634 24.96 -3.72 -23.82
N GLU A 635 26.12 -4.31 -23.52
CA GLU A 635 26.22 -5.70 -23.06
C GLU A 635 25.47 -5.92 -21.73
N ALA A 636 25.53 -4.95 -20.81
CA ALA A 636 24.76 -4.99 -19.56
C ALA A 636 23.24 -4.98 -19.81
N ALA A 637 22.77 -4.19 -20.78
CA ALA A 637 21.34 -4.14 -21.14
C ALA A 637 20.84 -5.43 -21.79
N GLU A 638 21.71 -6.21 -22.43
CA GLU A 638 21.40 -7.55 -22.93
C GLU A 638 21.48 -8.62 -21.83
N GLY A 639 21.99 -8.28 -20.65
CA GLY A 639 22.10 -9.20 -19.50
C GLY A 639 23.32 -10.11 -19.52
N LYS A 640 24.33 -9.80 -20.36
CA LYS A 640 25.54 -10.63 -20.50
C LYS A 640 26.58 -10.28 -19.44
N LYS A 641 26.61 -11.07 -18.36
CA LYS A 641 27.51 -10.84 -17.21
C LYS A 641 28.99 -11.10 -17.49
N ALA A 642 29.31 -12.00 -18.43
CA ALA A 642 30.69 -12.35 -18.74
C ALA A 642 31.40 -11.27 -19.58
N THR A 643 30.68 -10.62 -20.50
CA THR A 643 31.26 -9.70 -21.51
C THR A 643 31.04 -8.22 -21.21
N MET A 644 30.33 -7.88 -20.13
CA MET A 644 29.98 -6.49 -19.82
C MET A 644 31.15 -5.63 -19.31
N TRP A 645 32.32 -6.21 -19.08
CA TRP A 645 33.48 -5.52 -18.50
C TRP A 645 34.26 -4.79 -19.59
N VAL A 646 34.57 -3.50 -19.36
CA VAL A 646 35.40 -2.70 -20.29
C VAL A 646 36.85 -3.20 -20.27
N ASP A 647 37.34 -3.56 -19.08
CA ASP A 647 38.63 -4.21 -18.88
C ASP A 647 38.42 -5.70 -18.54
N PRO A 648 38.71 -6.62 -19.47
CA PRO A 648 38.57 -8.05 -19.25
C PRO A 648 39.54 -8.60 -18.17
N GLU A 649 40.67 -7.95 -17.93
CA GLU A 649 41.70 -8.43 -16.99
C GLU A 649 41.30 -8.25 -15.52
N ARG A 650 40.29 -7.40 -15.25
CA ARG A 650 39.78 -7.15 -13.90
C ARG A 650 39.27 -8.41 -13.20
N TYR A 651 38.73 -9.36 -13.96
CA TYR A 651 38.22 -10.63 -13.46
C TYR A 651 38.90 -11.79 -14.22
N PRO A 652 40.13 -12.16 -13.82
CA PRO A 652 40.93 -13.15 -14.57
C PRO A 652 40.23 -14.51 -14.66
N ASP A 653 39.55 -14.94 -13.60
CA ASP A 653 38.84 -16.22 -13.58
C ASP A 653 37.71 -16.28 -14.65
N VAL A 654 37.05 -15.16 -14.94
CA VAL A 654 36.02 -15.08 -16.00
C VAL A 654 36.68 -15.19 -17.37
N LEU A 655 37.79 -14.48 -17.58
CA LEU A 655 38.55 -14.51 -18.82
C LEU A 655 39.12 -15.91 -19.11
N ASP A 656 39.70 -16.57 -18.10
CA ASP A 656 40.28 -17.90 -18.23
C ASP A 656 39.23 -18.94 -18.66
N HIS A 657 38.04 -18.89 -18.07
CA HIS A 657 36.94 -19.76 -18.46
C HIS A 657 36.41 -19.47 -19.87
N ASP A 658 36.34 -18.20 -20.27
CA ASP A 658 35.93 -17.80 -21.63
C ASP A 658 36.93 -18.28 -22.69
N LEU A 659 38.23 -18.10 -22.43
CA LEU A 659 39.31 -18.60 -23.29
C LEU A 659 39.31 -20.12 -23.40
N ALA A 660 39.05 -20.83 -22.29
CA ALA A 660 38.93 -22.29 -22.30
C ALA A 660 37.75 -22.77 -23.16
N ILE A 661 36.61 -22.07 -23.13
CA ILE A 661 35.46 -22.38 -23.99
C ILE A 661 35.81 -22.15 -25.46
N LEU A 662 36.46 -21.04 -25.79
CA LEU A 662 36.90 -20.73 -27.16
C LEU A 662 37.87 -21.78 -27.71
N GLN A 663 38.78 -22.29 -26.87
CA GLN A 663 39.66 -23.40 -27.25
C GLN A 663 38.86 -24.65 -27.62
N ILE A 664 37.87 -25.04 -26.81
CA ILE A 664 37.04 -26.21 -27.07
C ILE A 664 36.21 -26.03 -28.34
N GLU A 665 35.71 -24.82 -28.60
CA GLU A 665 34.98 -24.51 -29.85
C GLU A 665 35.88 -24.63 -31.09
N ALA A 666 37.13 -24.17 -31.01
CA ALA A 666 38.11 -24.38 -32.09
C ALA A 666 38.40 -25.87 -32.33
N GLU A 667 38.53 -26.66 -31.25
CA GLU A 667 38.71 -28.11 -31.35
C GLU A 667 37.48 -28.83 -31.95
N LEU A 668 36.27 -28.32 -31.72
CA LEU A 668 35.03 -28.82 -32.35
C LEU A 668 34.98 -28.50 -33.85
N ASP A 669 35.49 -27.34 -34.26
CA ASP A 669 35.62 -26.99 -35.68
C ASP A 669 36.64 -27.88 -36.41
N ASP A 670 37.71 -28.28 -35.74
CA ASP A 670 38.68 -29.22 -36.29
C ASP A 670 38.11 -30.64 -36.41
N GLU A 671 37.28 -31.08 -35.45
CA GLU A 671 36.51 -32.33 -35.55
C GLU A 671 35.54 -32.29 -36.74
N LEU A 672 34.88 -31.16 -37.00
CA LEU A 672 34.00 -31.02 -38.16
C LEU A 672 34.78 -31.23 -39.47
N LYS A 673 36.00 -30.67 -39.57
CA LYS A 673 36.88 -30.89 -40.74
C LYS A 673 37.25 -32.36 -40.88
N ALA A 674 37.54 -33.05 -39.78
CA ALA A 674 37.82 -34.49 -39.79
C ALA A 674 36.60 -35.32 -40.23
N ILE A 675 35.40 -34.99 -39.71
CA ILE A 675 34.14 -35.64 -40.06
C ILE A 675 33.79 -35.41 -41.54
N ARG A 676 33.99 -34.20 -42.07
CA ARG A 676 33.79 -33.89 -43.51
C ARG A 676 34.63 -34.81 -44.40
N ARG A 677 35.88 -35.08 -44.01
CA ARG A 677 36.78 -36.00 -44.73
C ARG A 677 36.30 -37.44 -44.62
N LEU A 678 35.88 -37.88 -43.43
CA LEU A 678 35.41 -39.24 -43.17
C LEU A 678 34.12 -39.58 -43.93
N LEU A 679 33.12 -38.69 -43.89
CA LEU A 679 31.82 -38.87 -44.57
C LEU A 679 31.84 -38.49 -46.06
N LYS A 680 32.99 -38.00 -46.57
CA LYS A 680 33.13 -37.40 -47.91
C LYS A 680 32.01 -36.40 -48.20
N PHE A 681 31.72 -35.54 -47.22
CA PHE A 681 30.62 -34.57 -47.27
C PHE A 681 31.13 -33.15 -46.96
N PRO A 682 31.73 -32.45 -47.94
CA PRO A 682 32.42 -31.18 -47.69
C PRO A 682 31.46 -30.04 -47.30
N SER A 683 30.20 -30.10 -47.70
CA SER A 683 29.16 -29.11 -47.34
C SER A 683 28.50 -29.38 -45.98
N LEU A 684 28.96 -30.35 -45.21
CA LEU A 684 28.41 -30.63 -43.88
C LEU A 684 28.66 -29.44 -42.95
N GLN A 685 27.63 -29.00 -42.25
CA GLN A 685 27.72 -27.99 -41.19
C GLN A 685 27.12 -28.57 -39.91
N TRP A 686 27.52 -28.01 -38.77
CA TRP A 686 26.86 -28.30 -37.51
C TRP A 686 25.39 -27.87 -37.57
N SER A 687 24.53 -28.69 -36.98
CA SER A 687 23.12 -28.38 -36.81
C SER A 687 22.77 -28.39 -35.31
N THR A 688 21.78 -27.57 -34.94
CA THR A 688 21.24 -27.52 -33.58
C THR A 688 19.79 -27.95 -33.60
N ILE A 689 19.43 -28.95 -32.78
CA ILE A 689 18.12 -29.60 -32.85
C ILE A 689 17.59 -29.87 -31.45
N SER A 690 16.46 -29.25 -31.11
CA SER A 690 15.80 -29.41 -29.81
C SER A 690 16.72 -29.14 -28.60
N GLY A 691 17.70 -28.23 -28.75
CA GLY A 691 18.66 -27.88 -27.71
C GLY A 691 19.96 -28.70 -27.71
N GLU A 692 20.07 -29.73 -28.56
CA GLU A 692 21.32 -30.46 -28.78
C GLU A 692 22.11 -29.77 -29.90
N GLU A 693 23.27 -29.20 -29.55
CA GLU A 693 24.20 -28.52 -30.46
C GLU A 693 25.24 -29.50 -31.02
N PHE A 694 25.90 -29.12 -32.12
CA PHE A 694 26.96 -29.91 -32.78
C PHE A 694 26.47 -31.30 -33.25
N VAL A 695 25.31 -31.34 -33.90
CA VAL A 695 24.72 -32.56 -34.47
C VAL A 695 25.07 -32.71 -35.94
N VAL A 696 25.42 -33.93 -36.36
CA VAL A 696 25.65 -34.29 -37.76
C VAL A 696 24.35 -34.81 -38.37
N GLU A 697 23.78 -34.07 -39.33
CA GLU A 697 22.62 -34.54 -40.11
C GLU A 697 23.05 -35.21 -41.41
N VAL A 698 22.52 -36.41 -41.67
CA VAL A 698 22.74 -37.15 -42.91
C VAL A 698 21.39 -37.56 -43.52
N LYS A 699 21.22 -37.37 -44.83
CA LYS A 699 20.03 -37.84 -45.55
C LYS A 699 20.08 -39.36 -45.69
N LYS A 700 18.95 -40.04 -45.42
CA LYS A 700 18.84 -41.50 -45.61
C LYS A 700 19.06 -41.93 -47.05
N SER A 701 18.73 -41.07 -48.01
CA SER A 701 18.97 -41.31 -49.44
C SER A 701 20.45 -41.48 -49.79
N ASP A 702 21.35 -40.86 -49.01
CA ASP A 702 22.76 -40.80 -49.35
C ASP A 702 23.53 -42.06 -48.91
N ASN A 703 22.91 -42.91 -48.07
CA ASN A 703 23.43 -44.19 -47.58
C ASN A 703 24.94 -44.19 -47.27
N ARG A 704 25.41 -43.14 -46.58
CA ARG A 704 26.82 -42.88 -46.31
C ARG A 704 27.37 -43.86 -45.26
N PRO A 705 28.65 -44.27 -45.33
CA PRO A 705 29.26 -45.14 -44.32
C PRO A 705 29.44 -44.36 -43.02
N ILE A 706 28.49 -44.55 -42.10
CA ILE A 706 28.54 -43.96 -40.75
C ILE A 706 29.27 -44.93 -39.83
N PRO A 707 30.27 -44.49 -39.05
CA PRO A 707 30.95 -45.33 -38.08
C PRO A 707 30.01 -45.90 -37.01
N ASP A 708 30.25 -47.13 -36.58
CA ASP A 708 29.41 -47.84 -35.59
C ASP A 708 29.51 -47.25 -34.17
N ASP A 709 30.57 -46.49 -33.87
CA ASP A 709 30.80 -45.83 -32.59
C ASP A 709 29.99 -44.54 -32.40
N TRP A 710 29.22 -44.12 -33.41
CA TRP A 710 28.44 -42.90 -33.36
C TRP A 710 27.07 -43.10 -32.68
N ASN A 711 26.76 -42.25 -31.71
CA ASN A 711 25.46 -42.28 -31.06
C ASN A 711 24.40 -41.62 -31.94
N ARG A 712 23.33 -42.35 -32.26
CA ARG A 712 22.18 -41.80 -32.99
C ARG A 712 21.24 -41.08 -32.02
N ILE A 713 21.09 -39.76 -32.18
CA ILE A 713 20.24 -38.92 -31.32
C ILE A 713 18.77 -39.02 -31.73
N SER A 714 18.48 -38.78 -33.01
CA SER A 714 17.11 -38.80 -33.52
C SER A 714 17.03 -39.22 -34.97
N ARG A 715 15.84 -39.65 -35.37
CA ARG A 715 15.54 -40.15 -36.72
C ARG A 715 14.24 -39.54 -37.18
N THR A 716 14.26 -38.88 -38.34
CA THR A 716 13.06 -38.43 -39.04
C THR A 716 12.80 -39.31 -40.26
N LYS A 717 11.76 -39.00 -41.04
CA LYS A 717 11.46 -39.74 -42.28
C LYS A 717 12.62 -39.65 -43.28
N TYR A 718 13.29 -38.51 -43.38
CA TYR A 718 14.29 -38.20 -44.41
C TYR A 718 15.73 -38.10 -43.88
N LEU A 719 15.92 -37.72 -42.62
CA LEU A 719 17.23 -37.45 -42.03
C LEU A 719 17.51 -38.38 -40.83
N GLU A 720 18.76 -38.78 -40.70
CA GLU A 720 19.31 -39.43 -39.52
C GLU A 720 20.36 -38.52 -38.89
N ARG A 721 20.33 -38.41 -37.56
CA ARG A 721 21.15 -37.47 -36.81
C ARG A 721 22.03 -38.19 -35.82
N TYR A 722 23.31 -37.87 -35.87
CA TYR A 722 24.34 -38.54 -35.10
C TYR A 722 25.21 -37.55 -34.33
N GLN A 723 25.76 -38.03 -33.23
CA GLN A 723 26.79 -37.34 -32.46
C GLN A 723 27.92 -38.32 -32.15
N PRO A 724 29.12 -38.11 -32.71
CA PRO A 724 30.30 -38.90 -32.39
C PRO A 724 30.63 -38.83 -30.89
N LEU A 725 31.24 -39.88 -30.33
CA LEU A 725 31.65 -39.89 -28.92
C LEU A 725 32.67 -38.78 -28.60
N SER A 726 33.63 -38.51 -29.49
CA SER A 726 34.60 -37.41 -29.33
C SER A 726 33.92 -36.05 -29.21
N VAL A 727 32.97 -35.76 -30.11
CA VAL A 727 32.17 -34.54 -30.12
C VAL A 727 31.32 -34.46 -28.85
N LYS A 728 30.67 -35.56 -28.44
CA LYS A 728 29.88 -35.60 -27.23
C LYS A 728 30.69 -35.23 -25.98
N HIS A 729 31.90 -35.78 -25.83
CA HIS A 729 32.77 -35.44 -24.70
C HIS A 729 33.20 -33.97 -24.71
N LYS A 730 33.55 -33.41 -25.87
CA LYS A 730 33.90 -31.99 -26.02
C LYS A 730 32.71 -31.07 -25.73
N VAL A 731 31.51 -31.42 -26.19
CA VAL A 731 30.27 -30.68 -25.87
C VAL A 731 29.96 -30.75 -24.37
N GLU A 732 30.16 -31.90 -23.72
CA GLU A 732 30.04 -32.02 -22.27
C GLU A 732 31.05 -31.13 -21.53
N GLN A 733 32.31 -31.07 -21.99
CA GLN A 733 33.34 -30.16 -21.45
C GLN A 733 32.99 -28.68 -21.67
N ARG A 734 32.51 -28.31 -22.87
CA ARG A 734 32.04 -26.95 -23.17
C ARG A 734 30.89 -26.55 -22.26
N ASN A 735 29.89 -27.41 -22.07
CA ASN A 735 28.75 -27.14 -21.20
C ASN A 735 29.17 -26.99 -19.74
N GLN A 736 30.15 -27.78 -19.27
CA GLN A 736 30.76 -27.58 -17.95
C GLN A 736 31.47 -26.23 -17.85
N GLY A 737 32.29 -25.88 -18.86
CA GLY A 737 32.95 -24.58 -18.94
C GLY A 737 31.95 -23.42 -18.92
N GLN A 738 30.84 -23.52 -19.66
CA GLN A 738 29.78 -22.52 -19.66
C GLN A 738 29.07 -22.39 -18.30
N GLU A 739 28.82 -23.50 -17.60
CA GLU A 739 28.26 -23.48 -16.25
C GLU A 739 29.23 -22.84 -15.24
N SER A 740 30.52 -23.15 -15.33
CA SER A 740 31.58 -22.53 -14.52
C SER A 740 31.75 -21.05 -14.82
N LEU A 741 31.79 -20.66 -16.09
CA LEU A 741 31.85 -19.26 -16.54
C LEU A 741 30.67 -18.48 -15.98
N LYS A 742 29.46 -19.04 -16.04
CA LYS A 742 28.26 -18.40 -15.49
C LYS A 742 28.36 -18.20 -13.98
N ALA A 743 28.82 -19.21 -13.24
CA ALA A 743 28.99 -19.11 -11.78
C ALA A 743 30.02 -18.06 -11.39
N GLU A 744 31.14 -17.98 -12.11
CA GLU A 744 32.19 -16.99 -11.83
C GLU A 744 31.78 -15.59 -12.29
N ALA A 745 31.07 -15.45 -13.41
CA ALA A 745 30.50 -14.17 -13.83
C ALA A 745 29.44 -13.66 -12.84
N ASP A 746 28.63 -14.55 -12.25
CA ASP A 746 27.69 -14.21 -11.17
C ASP A 746 28.43 -13.71 -9.93
N LYS A 747 29.54 -14.36 -9.54
CA LYS A 747 30.39 -13.96 -8.42
C LYS A 747 31.09 -12.62 -8.66
N ALA A 748 31.66 -12.40 -9.84
CA ALA A 748 32.27 -11.14 -10.26
C ALA A 748 31.24 -9.99 -10.20
N TYR A 749 30.03 -10.22 -10.72
CA TYR A 749 28.95 -9.25 -10.71
C TYR A 749 28.47 -8.90 -9.29
N LEU A 750 28.31 -9.88 -8.40
CA LEU A 750 27.95 -9.64 -7.00
C LEU A 750 29.04 -8.84 -6.27
N SER A 751 30.32 -9.12 -6.54
CA SER A 751 31.44 -8.34 -6.01
C SER A 751 31.39 -6.88 -6.45
N PHE A 752 31.06 -6.64 -7.73
CA PHE A 752 30.90 -5.29 -8.27
C PHE A 752 29.71 -4.53 -7.65
N LEU A 753 28.56 -5.18 -7.45
CA LEU A 753 27.44 -4.56 -6.74
C LEU A 753 27.79 -4.18 -5.30
N ALA A 754 28.55 -5.05 -4.61
CA ALA A 754 29.04 -4.76 -3.26
C ALA A 754 29.98 -3.55 -3.23
N GLU A 755 30.85 -3.39 -4.23
CA GLU A 755 31.71 -2.22 -4.37
C GLU A 755 30.91 -0.93 -4.56
N ILE A 756 29.90 -0.93 -5.44
CA ILE A 756 29.01 0.23 -5.65
C ILE A 756 28.32 0.60 -4.33
N SER A 757 27.80 -0.41 -3.64
CA SER A 757 27.11 -0.24 -2.35
C SER A 757 28.02 0.39 -1.29
N GLN A 758 29.29 -0.02 -1.22
CA GLN A 758 30.24 0.50 -0.22
C GLN A 758 30.75 1.90 -0.54
N LYS A 759 31.09 2.19 -1.81
CA LYS A 759 31.69 3.46 -2.22
C LYS A 759 30.67 4.57 -2.49
N TYR A 760 29.56 4.24 -3.16
CA TYR A 760 28.71 5.26 -3.79
C TYR A 760 27.29 5.37 -3.21
N TYR A 761 26.83 4.39 -2.42
CA TYR A 761 25.44 4.35 -1.93
C TYR A 761 25.01 5.65 -1.22
N GLY A 762 25.83 6.18 -0.30
CA GLY A 762 25.49 7.40 0.45
C GLY A 762 25.30 8.63 -0.44
N VAL A 763 26.17 8.82 -1.43
CA VAL A 763 26.12 9.96 -2.38
C VAL A 763 24.90 9.82 -3.29
N LEU A 764 24.69 8.64 -3.88
CA LEU A 764 23.55 8.37 -4.76
C LEU A 764 22.23 8.48 -3.99
N ARG A 765 22.18 8.01 -2.74
CA ARG A 765 21.00 8.12 -1.88
C ARG A 765 20.65 9.58 -1.59
N ASN A 766 21.63 10.39 -1.21
CA ASN A 766 21.41 11.82 -0.99
C ASN A 766 20.88 12.50 -2.26
N ALA A 767 21.45 12.19 -3.43
CA ALA A 767 20.95 12.71 -4.70
C ALA A 767 19.48 12.34 -4.94
N VAL A 768 19.06 11.10 -4.67
CA VAL A 768 17.65 10.70 -4.78
C VAL A 768 16.76 11.47 -3.80
N THR A 769 17.21 11.70 -2.57
CA THR A 769 16.48 12.53 -1.59
C THR A 769 16.32 13.98 -2.08
N LYS A 770 17.38 14.58 -2.65
CA LYS A 770 17.31 15.95 -3.20
C LYS A 770 16.43 16.05 -4.44
N LEU A 771 16.46 15.03 -5.31
CA LEU A 771 15.52 14.93 -6.45
C LEU A 771 14.08 14.79 -5.98
N ALA A 772 13.83 14.03 -4.91
CA ALA A 772 12.50 13.92 -4.32
C ALA A 772 12.00 15.30 -3.85
N VAL A 773 12.85 16.06 -3.15
CA VAL A 773 12.54 17.43 -2.71
C VAL A 773 12.25 18.32 -3.91
N ALA A 774 13.10 18.29 -4.94
CA ALA A 774 12.90 19.08 -6.17
C ALA A 774 11.56 18.77 -6.85
N ASP A 775 11.21 17.48 -6.99
CA ASP A 775 9.95 17.05 -7.60
C ASP A 775 8.73 17.50 -6.78
N CYS A 776 8.81 17.46 -5.44
CA CYS A 776 7.79 18.03 -4.57
C CYS A 776 7.64 19.55 -4.77
N LEU A 777 8.73 20.31 -4.86
CA LEU A 777 8.67 21.76 -5.09
C LEU A 777 8.05 22.09 -6.46
N PHE A 778 8.44 21.37 -7.52
CA PHE A 778 7.78 21.50 -8.82
C PHE A 778 6.30 21.13 -8.78
N SER A 779 5.93 20.13 -7.96
CA SER A 779 4.54 19.75 -7.74
C SER A 779 3.74 20.89 -7.13
N LEU A 780 4.25 21.51 -6.05
CA LEU A 780 3.61 22.64 -5.38
C LEU A 780 3.56 23.89 -6.28
N ALA A 781 4.62 24.15 -7.06
CA ALA A 781 4.61 25.23 -8.06
C ALA A 781 3.55 24.99 -9.13
N HIS A 782 3.34 23.75 -9.58
CA HIS A 782 2.27 23.45 -10.53
C HIS A 782 0.87 23.69 -9.94
N VAL A 783 0.68 23.43 -8.64
CA VAL A 783 -0.57 23.75 -7.93
C VAL A 783 -0.76 25.27 -7.82
N ALA A 784 0.31 26.02 -7.55
CA ALA A 784 0.28 27.48 -7.47
C ALA A 784 -0.11 28.17 -8.79
N LEU A 785 0.11 27.52 -9.94
CA LEU A 785 -0.33 28.02 -11.25
C LEU A 785 -1.84 27.90 -11.50
N LEU A 786 -2.57 27.18 -10.64
CA LEU A 786 -4.03 27.04 -10.78
C LEU A 786 -4.74 28.38 -10.50
N PRO A 787 -5.88 28.65 -11.15
CA PRO A 787 -6.56 29.93 -11.04
C PRO A 787 -7.07 30.22 -9.61
N GLY A 788 -6.76 31.42 -9.12
CA GLY A 788 -7.13 31.91 -7.79
C GLY A 788 -6.36 31.28 -6.62
N TYR A 789 -5.21 30.67 -6.89
CA TYR A 789 -4.28 30.27 -5.84
C TYR A 789 -3.37 31.45 -5.48
N VAL A 790 -3.16 31.68 -4.19
CA VAL A 790 -2.38 32.81 -3.66
C VAL A 790 -1.30 32.35 -2.69
N LYS A 791 -0.20 33.11 -2.63
CA LYS A 791 0.88 32.93 -1.65
C LYS A 791 0.35 33.25 -0.25
N PRO A 792 0.43 32.32 0.73
CA PRO A 792 0.04 32.62 2.10
C PRO A 792 1.05 33.58 2.76
N CYS A 793 0.56 34.58 3.50
CA CYS A 793 1.36 35.53 4.26
C CYS A 793 1.60 35.02 5.68
N LEU A 794 2.85 34.67 6.00
CA LEU A 794 3.24 34.13 7.30
C LEU A 794 3.58 35.25 8.29
N VAL A 795 2.78 35.40 9.35
CA VAL A 795 2.92 36.45 10.36
C VAL A 795 3.23 35.90 11.75
N GLU A 796 3.72 36.76 12.65
CA GLU A 796 3.93 36.41 14.07
C GLU A 796 2.70 36.71 14.94
N GLU A 797 1.87 37.66 14.51
CA GLU A 797 0.62 38.01 15.18
C GLU A 797 -0.33 36.81 15.19
N ASP A 798 -1.04 36.58 16.30
CA ASP A 798 -1.94 35.44 16.46
C ASP A 798 -3.24 35.58 15.63
N VAL A 799 -3.10 35.44 14.30
CA VAL A 799 -4.13 35.69 13.29
C VAL A 799 -4.27 34.50 12.35
N LEU A 800 -5.51 34.15 12.04
CA LEU A 800 -5.91 33.29 10.92
C LEU A 800 -6.99 34.04 10.13
N GLU A 801 -6.59 34.62 9.02
CA GLU A 801 -7.44 35.39 8.11
C GLU A 801 -7.42 34.70 6.75
N ILE A 802 -8.62 34.30 6.29
CA ILE A 802 -8.85 33.68 4.99
C ILE A 802 -9.94 34.50 4.31
N VAL A 803 -9.59 35.22 3.24
CA VAL A 803 -10.53 36.02 2.46
C VAL A 803 -10.93 35.25 1.20
N ASP A 804 -12.23 35.05 1.02
CA ASP A 804 -12.83 34.30 -0.08
C ASP A 804 -12.16 32.94 -0.31
N GLY A 805 -11.94 32.20 0.78
CA GLY A 805 -11.41 30.84 0.75
C GLY A 805 -12.34 29.90 -0.01
N ARG A 806 -11.75 28.93 -0.71
CA ARG A 806 -12.46 27.89 -1.45
C ARG A 806 -12.01 26.52 -1.02
N HIS A 807 -12.94 25.56 -1.00
CA HIS A 807 -12.61 24.21 -0.60
C HIS A 807 -11.83 23.50 -1.73
N PRO A 808 -10.54 23.13 -1.55
CA PRO A 808 -9.67 22.65 -2.64
C PRO A 808 -10.22 21.40 -3.35
N MET A 809 -10.72 20.42 -2.59
CA MET A 809 -11.23 19.16 -3.16
C MET A 809 -12.57 19.36 -3.88
N VAL A 810 -13.53 20.04 -3.25
CA VAL A 810 -14.87 20.28 -3.80
C VAL A 810 -14.82 21.13 -5.07
N GLU A 811 -13.93 22.13 -5.10
CA GLU A 811 -13.72 22.98 -6.28
C GLU A 811 -13.19 22.18 -7.48
N ALA A 812 -12.30 21.20 -7.24
CA ALA A 812 -11.75 20.38 -8.32
C ALA A 812 -12.68 19.26 -8.80
N LEU A 813 -13.66 18.85 -7.98
CA LEU A 813 -14.59 17.76 -8.29
C LEU A 813 -15.90 18.23 -8.92
N ARG A 814 -16.30 19.49 -8.69
CA ARG A 814 -17.58 20.04 -9.17
C ARG A 814 -17.40 20.88 -10.43
N ASP A 815 -18.37 20.77 -11.34
CA ASP A 815 -18.43 21.62 -12.53
C ASP A 815 -18.88 23.05 -12.19
N ASN A 816 -19.75 23.20 -11.18
CA ASN A 816 -20.22 24.50 -10.70
C ASN A 816 -19.22 25.11 -9.69
N PRO A 817 -18.95 26.42 -9.78
CA PRO A 817 -17.98 27.08 -8.91
C PRO A 817 -18.40 26.99 -7.43
N PHE A 818 -17.43 26.71 -6.57
CA PHE A 818 -17.62 26.74 -5.13
C PHE A 818 -17.83 28.17 -4.64
N VAL A 819 -18.82 28.40 -3.78
CA VAL A 819 -19.09 29.72 -3.20
C VAL A 819 -18.00 30.05 -2.17
N PRO A 820 -17.19 31.10 -2.38
CA PRO A 820 -16.09 31.43 -1.48
C PRO A 820 -16.58 31.97 -0.15
N ASN A 821 -15.83 31.65 0.92
CA ASN A 821 -16.16 32.02 2.30
C ASN A 821 -14.99 32.73 2.98
N THR A 822 -15.30 33.82 3.69
CA THR A 822 -14.32 34.60 4.45
C THR A 822 -14.40 34.24 5.93
N VAL A 823 -13.26 33.96 6.56
CA VAL A 823 -13.14 33.60 7.98
C VAL A 823 -11.98 34.38 8.59
N LEU A 824 -12.25 35.09 9.67
CA LEU A 824 -11.31 35.92 10.40
C LEU A 824 -11.28 35.46 11.86
N MET A 825 -10.11 35.06 12.36
CA MET A 825 -9.94 34.58 13.73
C MET A 825 -8.66 35.14 14.36
N GLY A 826 -8.79 35.81 15.50
CA GLY A 826 -7.66 36.37 16.25
C GLY A 826 -7.19 37.76 15.77
N GLY A 827 -6.10 38.25 16.36
CA GLY A 827 -5.66 39.64 16.20
C GLY A 827 -6.66 40.65 16.78
N SER A 828 -7.28 41.44 15.90
CA SER A 828 -8.37 42.36 16.26
C SER A 828 -9.74 41.69 16.35
N GLU A 829 -9.89 40.49 15.78
CA GLU A 829 -11.14 39.74 15.72
C GLU A 829 -11.21 38.64 16.80
N PRO A 830 -12.42 38.18 17.17
CA PRO A 830 -12.59 37.09 18.12
C PRO A 830 -11.89 35.79 17.66
N LYS A 831 -11.27 35.05 18.60
CA LYS A 831 -10.56 33.79 18.29
C LYS A 831 -11.49 32.60 18.08
N ASN A 832 -12.71 32.66 18.60
CA ASN A 832 -13.63 31.53 18.62
C ASN A 832 -14.88 31.88 17.82
N THR A 833 -15.25 30.98 16.92
CA THR A 833 -16.39 31.16 16.02
C THR A 833 -17.37 30.02 16.26
N ILE A 834 -18.60 30.37 16.60
CA ILE A 834 -19.69 29.38 16.71
C ILE A 834 -20.51 29.45 15.42
N ILE A 835 -20.66 28.31 14.75
CA ILE A 835 -21.39 28.22 13.47
C ILE A 835 -22.70 27.47 13.70
N THR A 836 -23.80 28.10 13.31
CA THR A 836 -25.16 27.57 13.42
C THR A 836 -25.85 27.43 12.05
N GLY A 837 -26.94 26.66 11.99
CA GLY A 837 -27.76 26.49 10.78
C GLY A 837 -27.95 25.03 10.36
N PRO A 838 -28.73 24.75 9.31
CA PRO A 838 -29.07 23.39 8.88
C PRO A 838 -27.88 22.65 8.24
N ASN A 839 -27.89 21.31 8.30
CA ASN A 839 -26.78 20.47 7.80
C ASN A 839 -26.56 20.59 6.29
N MET A 840 -27.64 20.85 5.53
CA MET A 840 -27.57 21.03 4.08
C MET A 840 -27.01 22.39 3.62
N GLY A 841 -26.75 23.32 4.56
CA GLY A 841 -26.27 24.67 4.24
C GLY A 841 -24.78 24.78 3.90
N GLY A 842 -24.02 23.68 3.90
CA GLY A 842 -22.57 23.68 3.60
C GLY A 842 -21.65 24.00 4.78
N LYS A 843 -22.13 23.84 6.03
CA LYS A 843 -21.34 24.07 7.25
C LYS A 843 -20.06 23.24 7.29
N SER A 844 -20.18 21.92 7.15
CA SER A 844 -19.04 21.01 7.23
C SER A 844 -18.02 21.28 6.11
N SER A 845 -18.47 21.63 4.90
CA SER A 845 -17.58 22.05 3.80
C SER A 845 -16.82 23.33 4.13
N SER A 846 -17.49 24.33 4.70
CA SER A 846 -16.85 25.61 5.06
C SER A 846 -15.82 25.44 6.17
N VAL A 847 -16.08 24.56 7.13
CA VAL A 847 -15.16 24.27 8.25
C VAL A 847 -13.96 23.45 7.79
N ARG A 848 -14.19 22.41 6.98
CA ARG A 848 -13.10 21.63 6.37
C ARG A 848 -12.20 22.50 5.51
N MET A 849 -12.77 23.45 4.76
CA MET A 849 -12.01 24.43 3.98
C MET A 849 -11.01 25.20 4.83
N VAL A 850 -11.39 25.72 6.00
CA VAL A 850 -10.48 26.46 6.88
C VAL A 850 -9.29 25.60 7.30
N ALA A 851 -9.54 24.37 7.76
CA ALA A 851 -8.49 23.43 8.15
C ALA A 851 -7.57 23.06 6.97
N LEU A 852 -8.15 22.76 5.80
CA LEU A 852 -7.39 22.38 4.61
C LEU A 852 -6.50 23.51 4.11
N ILE A 853 -7.00 24.76 4.09
CA ILE A 853 -6.20 25.94 3.72
C ILE A 853 -5.05 26.13 4.71
N ALA A 854 -5.30 26.00 6.01
CA ALA A 854 -4.25 26.09 7.03
C ALA A 854 -3.17 25.00 6.86
N VAL A 855 -3.60 23.75 6.63
CA VAL A 855 -2.69 22.62 6.34
C VAL A 855 -1.87 22.90 5.08
N MET A 856 -2.51 23.30 3.97
CA MET A 856 -1.81 23.63 2.71
C MET A 856 -0.79 24.76 2.89
N ALA A 857 -1.13 25.81 3.64
CA ALA A 857 -0.21 26.90 3.93
C ALA A 857 1.03 26.40 4.69
N GLN A 858 0.87 25.54 5.70
CA GLN A 858 1.99 24.96 6.46
C GLN A 858 2.71 23.80 5.77
N VAL A 859 2.15 23.21 4.70
CA VAL A 859 2.90 22.34 3.79
C VAL A 859 3.93 23.16 2.99
N GLY A 860 3.66 24.45 2.78
CA GLY A 860 4.42 25.36 1.92
C GLY A 860 3.81 25.53 0.53
N SER A 861 2.51 25.21 0.38
CA SER A 861 1.76 25.37 -0.87
C SER A 861 1.11 26.74 -0.95
N TYR A 862 0.84 27.18 -2.18
CA TYR A 862 -0.15 28.22 -2.43
C TYR A 862 -1.55 27.66 -2.13
N VAL A 863 -2.49 28.55 -1.80
CA VAL A 863 -3.81 28.18 -1.26
C VAL A 863 -4.94 28.80 -2.08
N PRO A 864 -6.10 28.13 -2.23
CA PRO A 864 -7.23 28.61 -3.03
C PRO A 864 -8.03 29.68 -2.28
N ALA A 865 -7.61 30.94 -2.36
CA ALA A 865 -8.23 32.08 -1.71
C ALA A 865 -7.82 33.39 -2.40
N THR A 866 -8.49 34.50 -2.07
CA THR A 866 -8.07 35.84 -2.52
C THR A 866 -6.86 36.32 -1.72
N SER A 867 -6.87 36.11 -0.40
CA SER A 867 -5.72 36.39 0.47
C SER A 867 -5.77 35.52 1.73
N VAL A 868 -4.60 35.11 2.22
CA VAL A 868 -4.45 34.37 3.48
C VAL A 868 -3.34 34.98 4.32
N LYS A 869 -3.64 35.29 5.57
CA LYS A 869 -2.69 35.73 6.59
C LYS A 869 -2.77 34.76 7.77
N ILE A 870 -1.67 34.11 8.11
CA ILE A 870 -1.67 33.00 9.06
C ILE A 870 -0.42 33.02 9.97
N ASN A 871 -0.64 32.83 11.27
CA ASN A 871 0.40 32.40 12.20
C ASN A 871 0.47 30.87 12.21
N LEU A 872 1.68 30.33 12.40
CA LEU A 872 1.91 28.89 12.41
C LEU A 872 1.13 28.24 13.55
N LEU A 873 0.28 27.29 13.17
CA LEU A 873 -0.45 26.41 14.06
C LEU A 873 0.47 25.23 14.43
N ASP A 874 0.41 24.82 15.68
CA ASP A 874 1.14 23.64 16.15
C ASP A 874 0.35 22.34 15.96
N SER A 875 -0.98 22.43 16.01
CA SER A 875 -1.89 21.32 15.75
C SER A 875 -3.20 21.78 15.09
N VAL A 876 -3.78 20.87 14.30
CA VAL A 876 -5.16 20.95 13.81
C VAL A 876 -5.90 19.75 14.39
N LEU A 877 -6.85 20.02 15.27
CA LEU A 877 -7.56 19.02 16.04
C LEU A 877 -9.02 19.02 15.60
N THR A 878 -9.49 17.89 15.10
CA THR A 878 -10.84 17.79 14.56
C THR A 878 -11.62 16.68 15.24
N ARG A 879 -12.86 17.00 15.59
CA ARG A 879 -13.93 16.02 15.77
C ARG A 879 -15.01 16.39 14.76
N MET A 880 -15.14 15.60 13.71
CA MET A 880 -16.18 15.76 12.70
C MET A 880 -16.86 14.41 12.43
N GLY A 881 -18.16 14.45 12.21
CA GLY A 881 -18.92 13.26 11.79
C GLY A 881 -19.35 12.32 12.91
N ALA A 882 -20.07 11.29 12.48
CA ALA A 882 -20.60 10.22 13.30
C ALA A 882 -20.09 8.88 12.74
N SER A 883 -18.83 8.56 13.02
CA SER A 883 -18.30 7.24 12.71
C SER A 883 -18.67 6.28 13.82
N ASP A 884 -19.54 5.31 13.51
CA ASP A 884 -19.87 4.22 14.42
C ASP A 884 -18.67 3.28 14.54
N ASP A 885 -18.14 3.12 15.75
CA ASP A 885 -17.16 2.07 16.06
C ASP A 885 -17.89 0.84 16.64
N LEU A 886 -18.80 0.27 15.84
CA LEU A 886 -19.57 -0.93 16.21
C LEU A 886 -18.64 -2.11 16.56
N VAL A 887 -17.45 -2.16 15.98
CA VAL A 887 -16.52 -3.30 16.06
C VAL A 887 -15.70 -3.28 17.35
N ARG A 888 -15.34 -2.10 17.91
CA ARG A 888 -14.71 -2.02 19.24
C ARG A 888 -15.71 -2.29 20.39
N GLY A 889 -17.00 -2.49 20.09
CA GLY A 889 -18.05 -2.74 21.08
C GLY A 889 -18.27 -1.57 22.03
N ARG A 890 -17.90 -0.35 21.59
CA ARG A 890 -17.98 0.87 22.39
C ARG A 890 -19.13 1.73 21.89
N SER A 891 -19.82 2.39 22.83
CA SER A 891 -20.85 3.37 22.49
C SER A 891 -20.23 4.51 21.68
N THR A 892 -20.91 4.96 20.64
CA THR A 892 -20.54 6.11 19.79
C THR A 892 -20.23 7.35 20.61
N PHE A 893 -20.99 7.55 21.69
CA PHE A 893 -20.79 8.64 22.63
C PHE A 893 -19.50 8.51 23.45
N MET A 894 -19.08 7.30 23.82
CA MET A 894 -17.83 7.09 24.56
C MET A 894 -16.61 7.41 23.69
N VAL A 895 -16.65 7.06 22.40
CA VAL A 895 -15.60 7.43 21.43
C VAL A 895 -15.55 8.95 21.28
N GLU A 896 -16.72 9.59 21.09
CA GLU A 896 -16.83 11.05 21.01
C GLU A 896 -16.25 11.76 22.26
N MET A 897 -16.53 11.26 23.46
CA MET A 897 -15.98 11.82 24.70
C MET A 897 -14.48 11.58 24.84
N ALA A 898 -13.96 10.44 24.39
CA ALA A 898 -12.53 10.16 24.41
C ALA A 898 -11.75 11.06 23.45
N GLU A 899 -12.25 11.23 22.22
CA GLU A 899 -11.67 12.17 21.24
C GLU A 899 -11.72 13.60 21.76
N THR A 900 -12.84 14.02 22.36
CA THR A 900 -12.97 15.35 22.96
C THR A 900 -11.99 15.53 24.11
N SER A 901 -11.84 14.52 24.98
CA SER A 901 -10.87 14.55 26.07
C SER A 901 -9.45 14.73 25.53
N GLU A 902 -9.08 13.98 24.49
CA GLU A 902 -7.75 14.11 23.86
C GLU A 902 -7.54 15.52 23.29
N ILE A 903 -8.53 16.06 22.58
CA ILE A 903 -8.48 17.43 22.06
C ILE A 903 -8.25 18.43 23.20
N LEU A 904 -8.95 18.29 24.32
CA LEU A 904 -8.81 19.21 25.45
C LEU A 904 -7.43 19.10 26.14
N HIS A 905 -6.81 17.92 26.18
CA HIS A 905 -5.48 17.73 26.78
C HIS A 905 -4.34 18.15 25.84
N SER A 906 -4.52 17.96 24.53
CA SER A 906 -3.50 18.21 23.52
C SER A 906 -3.56 19.61 22.90
N ALA A 907 -4.69 20.32 22.99
CA ALA A 907 -4.82 21.68 22.47
C ALA A 907 -3.96 22.68 23.23
N THR A 908 -3.28 23.55 22.48
CA THR A 908 -2.53 24.70 22.99
C THR A 908 -3.14 26.00 22.50
N GLU A 909 -2.64 27.15 22.98
CA GLU A 909 -3.08 28.48 22.50
C GLU A 909 -2.90 28.70 20.99
N ARG A 910 -2.00 27.94 20.34
CA ARG A 910 -1.69 28.03 18.90
C ARG A 910 -2.45 27.02 18.06
N SER A 911 -3.21 26.13 18.68
CA SER A 911 -3.93 25.07 17.99
C SER A 911 -5.21 25.59 17.32
N LEU A 912 -5.59 24.95 16.21
CA LEU A 912 -6.90 25.11 15.57
C LEU A 912 -7.78 23.92 15.95
N VAL A 913 -8.82 24.18 16.73
CA VAL A 913 -9.77 23.17 17.20
C VAL A 913 -11.06 23.27 16.41
N ILE A 914 -11.55 22.13 15.93
CA ILE A 914 -12.81 22.00 15.20
C ILE A 914 -13.67 20.96 15.90
N LEU A 915 -14.83 21.37 16.40
CA LEU A 915 -15.79 20.50 17.05
C LEU A 915 -17.13 20.59 16.32
N ASP A 916 -17.51 19.51 15.65
CA ASP A 916 -18.79 19.39 14.93
C ASP A 916 -19.79 18.57 15.75
N GLU A 917 -20.93 19.17 16.08
CA GLU A 917 -22.07 18.52 16.76
C GLU A 917 -21.70 17.75 18.05
N LEU A 918 -20.90 18.36 18.93
CA LEU A 918 -20.55 17.80 20.23
C LEU A 918 -21.80 17.63 21.12
N GLY A 919 -21.96 16.46 21.73
CA GLY A 919 -23.09 16.12 22.60
C GLY A 919 -24.27 15.47 21.87
N ARG A 920 -24.14 15.16 20.57
CA ARG A 920 -25.19 14.52 19.75
C ARG A 920 -25.61 13.15 20.27
N GLY A 921 -24.67 12.36 20.80
CA GLY A 921 -24.91 10.97 21.18
C GLY A 921 -25.62 10.75 22.53
N THR A 922 -26.10 11.80 23.19
CA THR A 922 -26.69 11.73 24.55
C THR A 922 -27.97 12.58 24.67
N SER A 923 -28.54 12.64 25.87
CA SER A 923 -29.71 13.47 26.17
C SER A 923 -29.45 14.93 25.82
N THR A 924 -30.46 15.66 25.35
CA THR A 924 -30.29 17.07 24.92
C THR A 924 -29.72 17.95 26.02
N PHE A 925 -30.08 17.71 27.27
CA PHE A 925 -29.59 18.49 28.41
C PHE A 925 -28.13 18.17 28.73
N ASP A 926 -27.74 16.89 28.74
CA ASP A 926 -26.36 16.50 28.99
C ASP A 926 -25.45 16.93 27.84
N GLY A 927 -25.89 16.76 26.59
CA GLY A 927 -25.17 17.17 25.40
C GLY A 927 -24.93 18.68 25.38
N MET A 928 -25.97 19.47 25.70
CA MET A 928 -25.85 20.93 25.81
C MET A 928 -24.90 21.36 26.94
N ALA A 929 -24.96 20.69 28.10
CA ALA A 929 -24.09 21.00 29.24
C ALA A 929 -22.62 20.67 28.94
N ILE A 930 -22.34 19.53 28.31
CA ILE A 930 -20.99 19.12 27.93
C ILE A 930 -20.43 20.06 26.85
N ALA A 931 -21.22 20.37 25.83
CA ALA A 931 -20.85 21.31 24.77
C ALA A 931 -20.52 22.72 25.33
N ASP A 932 -21.36 23.24 26.22
CA ASP A 932 -21.14 24.54 26.87
C ASP A 932 -19.86 24.52 27.73
N ALA A 933 -19.66 23.48 28.55
CA ALA A 933 -18.48 23.35 29.38
C ALA A 933 -17.18 23.19 28.57
N ALA A 934 -17.19 22.37 27.52
CA ALA A 934 -16.04 22.15 26.65
C ALA A 934 -15.63 23.43 25.92
N LEU A 935 -16.59 24.15 25.33
CA LEU A 935 -16.30 25.41 24.66
C LEU A 935 -15.83 26.49 25.64
N GLN A 936 -16.41 26.57 26.84
CA GLN A 936 -15.91 27.48 27.88
C GLN A 936 -14.47 27.16 28.28
N HIS A 937 -14.11 25.89 28.39
CA HIS A 937 -12.74 25.47 28.70
C HIS A 937 -11.76 25.88 27.60
N LEU A 938 -12.10 25.64 26.32
CA LEU A 938 -11.26 26.04 25.19
C LEU A 938 -11.07 27.56 25.13
N VAL A 939 -12.12 28.33 25.40
CA VAL A 939 -12.10 29.80 25.36
C VAL A 939 -11.30 30.38 26.54
N GLN A 940 -11.56 29.92 27.77
CA GLN A 940 -11.03 30.54 28.98
C GLN A 940 -9.71 29.95 29.46
N SER A 941 -9.55 28.63 29.39
CA SER A 941 -8.39 27.93 29.93
C SER A 941 -7.28 27.75 28.90
N VAL A 942 -7.65 27.36 27.67
CA VAL A 942 -6.68 27.08 26.59
C VAL A 942 -6.37 28.33 25.77
N GLY A 943 -7.39 29.10 25.37
CA GLY A 943 -7.24 30.32 24.59
C GLY A 943 -6.90 30.10 23.10
N CYS A 944 -7.23 28.93 22.57
CA CYS A 944 -6.98 28.50 21.18
C CYS A 944 -7.97 29.09 20.17
N LYS A 945 -7.71 28.86 18.87
CA LYS A 945 -8.68 29.18 17.82
C LYS A 945 -9.67 28.03 17.67
N THR A 946 -10.96 28.32 17.80
CA THR A 946 -12.00 27.27 17.83
C THR A 946 -13.09 27.54 16.82
N LEU A 947 -13.38 26.56 15.95
CA LEU A 947 -14.59 26.49 15.14
C LEU A 947 -15.55 25.50 15.80
N PHE A 948 -16.63 26.01 16.36
CA PHE A 948 -17.61 25.21 17.10
C PHE A 948 -18.94 25.15 16.34
N ILE A 949 -19.28 24.00 15.77
CA ILE A 949 -20.53 23.81 15.04
C ILE A 949 -21.54 23.18 15.97
N THR A 950 -22.69 23.84 16.13
CA THR A 950 -23.71 23.38 17.08
C THR A 950 -25.14 23.60 16.61
N HIS A 951 -26.02 22.69 17.01
CA HIS A 951 -27.47 22.80 16.91
C HIS A 951 -28.11 23.36 18.18
N TYR A 952 -27.32 23.92 19.10
CA TYR A 952 -27.80 24.50 20.35
C TYR A 952 -27.71 26.04 20.32
N PRO A 953 -28.72 26.77 19.79
CA PRO A 953 -28.73 28.24 19.77
C PRO A 953 -28.61 28.89 21.15
N SER A 954 -29.08 28.20 22.19
CA SER A 954 -28.96 28.63 23.59
C SER A 954 -27.50 28.79 24.04
N ILE A 955 -26.61 27.89 23.61
CA ILE A 955 -25.17 27.95 23.91
C ILE A 955 -24.56 29.12 23.15
N ALA A 956 -24.84 29.24 21.85
CA ALA A 956 -24.33 30.31 20.99
C ALA A 956 -24.63 31.71 21.55
N LEU A 957 -25.89 31.97 21.90
CA LEU A 957 -26.33 33.23 22.50
C LEU A 957 -25.75 33.47 23.90
N GLY A 958 -25.72 32.41 24.73
CA GLY A 958 -25.24 32.52 26.11
C GLY A 958 -23.76 32.85 26.19
N LEU A 959 -22.95 32.22 25.34
CA LEU A 959 -21.50 32.37 25.36
C LEU A 959 -21.01 33.65 24.70
N GLU A 960 -21.59 34.08 23.58
CA GLU A 960 -21.25 35.37 22.97
C GLU A 960 -21.54 36.53 23.94
N LYS A 961 -22.65 36.48 24.69
CA LYS A 961 -22.96 37.47 25.73
C LYS A 961 -21.97 37.45 26.89
N LYS A 962 -21.48 36.25 27.27
CA LYS A 962 -20.52 36.08 28.36
C LYS A 962 -19.11 36.51 27.95
N PHE A 963 -18.73 36.29 26.69
CA PHE A 963 -17.40 36.54 26.14
C PHE A 963 -17.42 37.32 24.81
N PRO A 964 -17.96 38.56 24.77
CA PRO A 964 -18.22 39.29 23.53
C PRO A 964 -16.96 39.70 22.76
N LYS A 965 -15.78 39.67 23.41
CA LYS A 965 -14.49 39.95 22.76
C LYS A 965 -13.80 38.69 22.22
N GLN A 966 -14.22 37.50 22.62
CA GLN A 966 -13.51 36.24 22.32
C GLN A 966 -14.33 35.30 21.45
N ILE A 967 -15.65 35.49 21.41
CA ILE A 967 -16.59 34.65 20.66
C ILE A 967 -17.38 35.53 19.70
N HIS A 968 -17.57 35.05 18.47
CA HIS A 968 -18.59 35.57 17.57
C HIS A 968 -19.43 34.45 16.97
N ASN A 969 -20.69 34.76 16.69
CA ASN A 969 -21.62 33.83 16.07
C ASN A 969 -21.72 34.04 14.55
N LEU A 970 -21.65 32.94 13.80
CA LEU A 970 -21.94 32.87 12.36
C LEU A 970 -23.07 31.87 12.08
N HIS A 971 -23.69 32.04 10.92
CA HIS A 971 -24.60 31.06 10.34
C HIS A 971 -24.44 30.97 8.83
N MET A 972 -24.91 29.87 8.24
CA MET A 972 -24.99 29.77 6.78
C MET A 972 -26.17 30.61 6.28
N GLY A 973 -25.87 31.55 5.38
CA GLY A 973 -26.85 32.39 4.73
C GLY A 973 -27.86 31.59 3.92
N TYR A 974 -29.11 32.02 3.99
CA TYR A 974 -30.23 31.44 3.29
C TYR A 974 -31.19 32.56 2.85
N GLU A 975 -31.93 32.33 1.77
CA GLU A 975 -33.06 33.15 1.36
C GLU A 975 -34.33 32.32 1.54
N ALA A 976 -35.34 32.92 2.18
CA ALA A 976 -36.64 32.29 2.37
C ALA A 976 -37.71 33.09 1.62
N GLU A 977 -38.38 32.45 0.66
CA GLU A 977 -39.53 32.99 -0.06
C GLU A 977 -40.80 32.29 0.42
N THR A 978 -41.78 33.05 0.89
CA THR A 978 -43.07 32.47 1.32
C THR A 978 -43.96 32.26 0.10
N ARG A 979 -44.31 31.00 -0.20
CA ARG A 979 -45.28 30.65 -1.23
C ARG A 979 -46.67 31.19 -0.89
N ILE A 980 -47.53 31.30 -1.90
CA ILE A 980 -48.94 31.70 -1.77
C ILE A 980 -49.71 30.73 -0.85
N THR A 981 -49.26 29.47 -0.75
CA THR A 981 -49.80 28.43 0.14
C THR A 981 -49.41 28.60 1.61
N GLY A 982 -48.57 29.59 1.95
CA GLY A 982 -48.08 29.85 3.31
C GLY A 982 -46.80 29.08 3.69
N PHE A 983 -46.34 28.14 2.85
CA PHE A 983 -45.08 27.43 3.05
C PHE A 983 -43.86 28.27 2.63
N ARG A 984 -42.79 28.22 3.41
CA ARG A 984 -41.51 28.89 3.09
C ARG A 984 -40.65 27.97 2.23
N ASP A 985 -40.33 28.41 1.02
CA ASP A 985 -39.26 27.83 0.22
C ASP A 985 -37.94 28.43 0.64
N ILE A 986 -36.93 27.58 0.85
CA ILE A 986 -35.62 28.01 1.31
C ILE A 986 -34.57 27.68 0.26
N THR A 987 -33.79 28.69 -0.11
CA THR A 987 -32.61 28.56 -0.95
C THR A 987 -31.36 28.80 -0.11
N PHE A 988 -30.45 27.84 -0.09
CA PHE A 988 -29.17 27.98 0.62
C PHE A 988 -28.18 28.79 -0.23
N LEU A 989 -27.61 29.86 0.35
CA LEU A 989 -26.63 30.71 -0.32
C LEU A 989 -25.20 30.17 -0.19
N TYR A 990 -24.96 29.21 0.71
CA TYR A 990 -23.65 28.61 0.99
C TYR A 990 -22.54 29.62 1.39
N ARG A 991 -22.94 30.80 1.87
CA ARG A 991 -22.06 31.86 2.37
C ARG A 991 -22.21 32.02 3.88
N LEU A 992 -21.10 32.13 4.61
CA LEU A 992 -21.08 32.44 6.04
C LEU A 992 -21.47 33.91 6.27
N THR A 993 -22.46 34.11 7.14
CA THR A 993 -22.99 35.43 7.50
C THR A 993 -22.97 35.60 9.01
N SER A 994 -22.72 36.84 9.48
CA SER A 994 -22.70 37.16 10.90
C SER A 994 -24.08 36.99 11.55
N GLY A 995 -24.09 36.55 12.81
CA GLY A 995 -25.30 36.33 13.60
C GLY A 995 -25.67 34.84 13.71
N ILE A 996 -26.78 34.57 14.39
CA ILE A 996 -27.27 33.22 14.66
C ILE A 996 -28.43 32.91 13.72
N ALA A 997 -28.52 31.65 13.26
CA ALA A 997 -29.68 31.19 12.52
C ALA A 997 -30.95 31.33 13.40
N PRO A 998 -31.94 32.16 13.01
CA PRO A 998 -33.08 32.47 13.87
C PRO A 998 -34.01 31.25 14.06
N GLU A 999 -34.02 30.31 13.11
CA GLU A 999 -34.85 29.10 13.13
C GLU A 999 -34.10 27.89 12.54
N SER A 1000 -34.42 26.69 13.04
CA SER A 1000 -33.95 25.43 12.47
C SER A 1000 -34.85 25.03 11.31
N PHE A 1001 -34.35 25.11 10.08
CA PHE A 1001 -35.11 24.85 8.84
C PHE A 1001 -35.40 23.37 8.56
N GLY A 1002 -35.64 22.57 9.60
CA GLY A 1002 -35.85 21.13 9.48
C GLY A 1002 -37.13 20.79 8.71
N VAL A 1003 -38.20 21.55 8.93
CA VAL A 1003 -39.49 21.33 8.25
C VAL A 1003 -39.39 21.71 6.77
N GLU A 1004 -38.73 22.82 6.47
CA GLU A 1004 -38.52 23.30 5.11
C GLU A 1004 -37.53 22.41 4.33
N CYS A 1005 -36.50 21.87 4.99
CA CYS A 1005 -35.67 20.82 4.40
C CYS A 1005 -36.49 19.55 4.10
N GLY A 1006 -37.46 19.22 4.96
CA GLY A 1006 -38.41 18.15 4.71
C GLY A 1006 -39.30 18.40 3.48
N ALA A 1007 -39.69 19.65 3.25
CA ALA A 1007 -40.41 20.06 2.04
C ALA A 1007 -39.55 19.87 0.78
N LEU A 1008 -38.28 20.28 0.82
CA LEU A 1008 -37.31 20.05 -0.27
C LEU A 1008 -37.08 18.56 -0.57
N ALA A 1009 -37.18 17.70 0.46
CA ALA A 1009 -37.08 16.25 0.31
C ALA A 1009 -38.36 15.59 -0.22
N GLY A 1010 -39.43 16.36 -0.46
CA GLY A 1010 -40.70 15.87 -1.00
C GLY A 1010 -41.63 15.23 0.05
N LEU A 1011 -41.49 15.58 1.34
CA LEU A 1011 -42.42 15.09 2.36
C LEU A 1011 -43.83 15.67 2.17
N PRO A 1012 -44.90 14.92 2.51
CA PRO A 1012 -46.27 15.39 2.34
C PRO A 1012 -46.57 16.69 3.10
N GLU A 1013 -47.22 17.66 2.45
CA GLU A 1013 -47.55 18.96 3.07
C GLU A 1013 -48.38 18.82 4.35
N GLY A 1014 -49.27 17.84 4.42
CA GLY A 1014 -50.07 17.55 5.63
C GLY A 1014 -49.24 17.07 6.83
N LEU A 1015 -48.09 16.42 6.60
CA LEU A 1015 -47.15 16.06 7.67
C LEU A 1015 -46.35 17.28 8.12
N LEU A 1016 -45.90 18.09 7.15
CA LEU A 1016 -45.09 19.26 7.39
C LEU A 1016 -45.84 20.35 8.15
N SER A 1017 -47.14 20.52 7.89
CA SER A 1017 -47.99 21.46 8.63
C SER A 1017 -48.11 21.08 10.11
N VAL A 1018 -48.35 19.80 10.41
CA VAL A 1018 -48.39 19.27 11.78
C VAL A 1018 -47.03 19.43 12.46
N ALA A 1019 -45.94 19.11 11.77
CA ALA A 1019 -44.58 19.26 12.31
C ALA A 1019 -44.25 20.73 12.63
N ALA A 1020 -44.64 21.67 11.76
CA ALA A 1020 -44.46 23.11 11.99
C ALA A 1020 -45.25 23.59 13.22
N GLU A 1021 -46.51 23.16 13.35
CA GLU A 1021 -47.36 23.50 14.50
C GLU A 1021 -46.74 22.98 15.81
N HIS A 1022 -46.36 21.71 15.85
CA HIS A 1022 -45.70 21.11 17.02
C HIS A 1022 -44.38 21.81 17.38
N SER A 1023 -43.56 22.16 16.38
CA SER A 1023 -42.30 22.87 16.61
C SER A 1023 -42.53 24.25 17.22
N SER A 1024 -43.52 25.00 16.72
CA SER A 1024 -43.91 26.30 17.27
C SER A 1024 -44.41 26.16 18.71
N GLN A 1025 -45.31 25.19 18.97
CA GLN A 1025 -45.83 24.93 20.32
C GLN A 1025 -44.70 24.59 21.30
N MET A 1026 -43.74 23.74 20.91
CA MET A 1026 -42.58 23.40 21.74
C MET A 1026 -41.70 24.63 22.01
N LYS A 1027 -41.44 25.46 20.99
CA LYS A 1027 -40.67 26.71 21.11
C LYS A 1027 -41.34 27.66 22.12
N ASP A 1028 -42.65 27.87 22.00
CA ASP A 1028 -43.42 28.74 22.89
C ASP A 1028 -43.43 28.21 24.33
N GLN A 1029 -43.60 26.90 24.52
CA GLN A 1029 -43.54 26.27 25.84
C GLN A 1029 -42.16 26.46 26.50
N ILE A 1030 -41.07 26.27 25.74
CA ILE A 1030 -39.70 26.46 26.22
C ILE A 1030 -39.44 27.92 26.57
N ILE A 1031 -39.85 28.87 25.73
CA ILE A 1031 -39.70 30.30 25.97
C ILE A 1031 -40.49 30.71 27.22
N ALA A 1032 -41.75 30.30 27.34
CA ALA A 1032 -42.61 30.60 28.49
C ALA A 1032 -42.03 30.02 29.79
N ARG A 1033 -41.55 28.77 29.75
CA ARG A 1033 -40.88 28.12 30.90
C ARG A 1033 -39.60 28.85 31.29
N THR A 1034 -38.80 29.26 30.31
CA THR A 1034 -37.54 29.99 30.54
C THR A 1034 -37.81 31.37 31.15
N LYS A 1035 -38.78 32.13 30.61
CA LYS A 1035 -39.22 33.41 31.17
C LYS A 1035 -39.70 33.23 32.62
N ARG A 1036 -40.59 32.27 32.87
CA ARG A 1036 -41.10 31.98 34.23
C ARG A 1036 -39.99 31.63 35.22
N ASN A 1037 -39.02 30.82 34.79
CA ASN A 1037 -37.87 30.45 35.61
C ASN A 1037 -36.96 31.65 35.90
N LYS A 1038 -36.71 32.51 34.90
CA LYS A 1038 -35.97 33.78 35.09
C LYS A 1038 -36.69 34.68 36.08
N THR A 1039 -37.99 34.94 35.91
CA THR A 1039 -38.78 35.76 36.84
C THR A 1039 -38.74 35.21 38.28
N LYS A 1040 -38.90 33.89 38.46
CA LYS A 1040 -38.77 33.26 39.78
C LYS A 1040 -37.37 33.42 40.38
N LYS A 1041 -36.31 33.31 39.56
CA LYS A 1041 -34.92 33.51 39.99
C LYS A 1041 -34.67 34.96 40.40
N THR A 1042 -35.19 35.94 39.64
CA THR A 1042 -35.11 37.36 39.98
C THR A 1042 -35.84 37.68 41.29
N MET A 1043 -37.04 37.12 41.49
CA MET A 1043 -37.80 37.29 42.74
C MET A 1043 -37.07 36.69 43.94
N ARG A 1044 -36.44 35.52 43.80
CA ARG A 1044 -35.60 34.92 44.86
C ARG A 1044 -34.37 35.78 45.17
N LEU A 1045 -33.66 36.24 44.14
CA LEU A 1045 -32.48 37.10 44.32
C LEU A 1045 -32.84 38.47 44.92
N LEU A 1046 -33.99 39.05 44.55
CA LEU A 1046 -34.55 40.27 45.15
C LEU A 1046 -34.80 40.06 46.64
N HIS A 1047 -35.43 38.94 46.99
CA HIS A 1047 -35.71 38.59 48.38
C HIS A 1047 -34.43 38.42 49.21
N MET A 1048 -33.40 37.77 48.65
CA MET A 1048 -32.09 37.62 49.30
C MET A 1048 -31.33 38.95 49.44
N CYS A 1049 -31.49 39.90 48.52
CA CYS A 1049 -30.91 41.24 48.65
C CYS A 1049 -31.59 42.07 49.76
N LEU A 1050 -32.90 41.89 49.94
CA LEU A 1050 -33.70 42.58 50.95
C LEU A 1050 -33.48 42.05 52.38
N GLN A 1051 -32.96 40.83 52.55
CA GLN A 1051 -32.76 40.19 53.86
C GLN A 1051 -31.44 40.56 54.58
N GLY A 1052 -30.60 41.43 54.02
CA GLY A 1052 -29.51 42.13 54.74
C GLY A 1052 -28.48 41.24 55.46
N GLY A 1053 -27.40 40.86 54.77
CA GLY A 1053 -26.22 40.23 55.37
C GLY A 1053 -24.99 40.34 54.46
N ASN A 1054 -23.80 39.91 54.91
CA ASN A 1054 -22.49 40.01 54.22
C ASN A 1054 -22.44 39.41 52.78
N THR A 1055 -23.51 38.77 52.31
CA THR A 1055 -23.70 38.25 50.94
C THR A 1055 -24.45 39.22 50.00
N ALA A 1056 -24.97 40.35 50.49
CA ALA A 1056 -25.82 41.28 49.74
C ALA A 1056 -25.13 41.85 48.48
N THR A 1057 -23.82 42.12 48.53
CA THR A 1057 -23.04 42.65 47.40
C THR A 1057 -22.92 41.65 46.24
N ARG A 1058 -22.73 40.35 46.53
CA ARG A 1058 -22.74 39.29 45.50
C ARG A 1058 -24.14 39.08 44.93
N SER A 1059 -25.17 39.10 45.78
CA SER A 1059 -26.56 38.97 45.38
C SER A 1059 -27.03 40.14 44.51
N LEU A 1060 -26.58 41.37 44.78
CA LEU A 1060 -26.85 42.57 43.97
C LEU A 1060 -26.18 42.51 42.59
N LEU A 1061 -24.95 42.03 42.51
CA LEU A 1061 -24.27 41.77 41.23
C LEU A 1061 -24.99 40.70 40.40
N ALA A 1062 -25.41 39.61 41.04
CA ALA A 1062 -26.21 38.56 40.39
C ALA A 1062 -27.59 39.06 39.96
N LEU A 1063 -28.23 39.92 40.77
CA LEU A 1063 -29.49 40.57 40.43
C LEU A 1063 -29.35 41.41 39.18
N ARG A 1064 -28.30 42.25 39.12
CA ARG A 1064 -28.00 43.15 38.00
C ARG A 1064 -27.79 42.39 36.70
N LEU A 1065 -27.10 41.25 36.74
CA LEU A 1065 -26.93 40.36 35.60
C LEU A 1065 -28.26 39.76 35.11
N VAL A 1066 -29.09 39.24 36.02
CA VAL A 1066 -30.39 38.64 35.67
C VAL A 1066 -31.40 39.69 35.20
N THR A 1067 -31.39 40.91 35.75
CA THR A 1067 -32.24 42.01 35.27
C THR A 1067 -31.80 42.52 33.91
N ASN A 1068 -30.48 42.61 33.65
CA ASN A 1068 -29.98 42.95 32.31
C ASN A 1068 -30.38 41.88 31.28
N GLU A 1069 -30.39 40.60 31.65
CA GLU A 1069 -30.90 39.52 30.79
C GLU A 1069 -32.41 39.59 30.51
N LEU A 1070 -33.21 40.12 31.45
CA LEU A 1070 -34.66 40.30 31.28
C LEU A 1070 -34.97 41.50 30.39
N VAL A 1071 -34.20 42.59 30.49
CA VAL A 1071 -34.38 43.80 29.69
C VAL A 1071 -33.85 43.62 28.26
N ALA A 1072 -32.76 42.88 28.08
CA ALA A 1072 -32.17 42.61 26.76
C ALA A 1072 -32.90 41.52 25.95
N GLY A 1073 -33.92 40.84 26.50
CA GLY A 1073 -34.71 39.82 25.81
C GLY A 1073 -35.85 40.37 24.94
N HIS A 1074 -35.79 41.67 24.59
CA HIS A 1074 -36.81 42.40 23.83
C HIS A 1074 -36.38 42.82 22.41
N TYR A 1075 -35.26 42.29 21.91
CA TYR A 1075 -34.88 42.41 20.49
C TYR A 1075 -34.51 41.04 19.91
#